data_AF-R6DQ63-F1
#
_entry.id   AF-R6DQ63-F1
#
_cell.length_a   1.000
_cell.length_b   1.000
_cell.length_c   1.000
_cell.angle_alpha   90.00
_cell.angle_beta   90.00
_cell.angle_gamma   90.00
#
_symmetry.space_group_name_H-M   'P 1'
#
loop_
_entity.id
_entity.type
_entity.pdbx_description
1 polymer ?
#
loop_
_entity_poly.entity_id
_entity_poly.type
_entity_poly.pdbx_seq_one_letter_code
_entity_poly.pdbx_strand_id
1 'polypeptide(L)'
;MKKIYNYLFPVFLSLFAVAACDEDNEEIVQMTYENPCAIVTGISPVRGYVDTEFTISGEDFGVRTDDVKVYIGSQEASVISCEDKAIVAKVPVSATDGKITVEVFGQRVETDLSYSVLGKPGISAVKPSFGFPGTDIVFEGHDLGVSKTLYTLLFVGCTDKAEIIGTPTDERFQVKLPESAESGIMTLKISNQAVDLASYPFTVLKHATLDLPKQDEPVPSGYAGSTFTITGTNLAQELLKPVEGLQPLRVTFTAKAGGDPVQAVIDVDKLTDKSITVTVPETLIAGDYVVTVITPFETIESTLAYTVLPMPEVMEVTPLRGYVGSTMTITGKNFVNDVKDIEVKFGDTPATEVTLEGDKTEIVVKVPAMTDFGEKELSLFMYGVEIPMGDWKTFELLTSPVITSVITDNRFSRAAVEQGDIITITGTGFQNSRVTSAMFNGQPLTVTVESNTQITATVSEDCSVGEGVITLHFEGVDADVVSTDKLNMLKTGSDISEYVLTNGKQPFKAVEEFTGAGHYTPVGWKFNYGGGNEGFHHKGEGMDPHEGLYLSSGDDPGLLVIQNSWDKLPHKQNGKMWQTIELPAGVYDVVLNLTEVNVMEGGRHQAGFFVQKGDDTTLPDINPDRYQWEGTVDNILAGVNIATGNYNNQQLIMNDVEIDGQVTMGFVVQFNQKAHCLKLSSIEIRLK
;
A
#
# COMPACT_ATOMS: atom_id res chain seq x y z
N MET A 1 -3.46 71.62 20.76
CA MET A 1 -3.25 72.61 19.67
C MET A 1 -4.52 73.42 19.49
N LYS A 2 -4.41 74.76 19.62
CA LYS A 2 -5.27 75.88 19.16
C LYS A 2 -6.77 75.61 18.87
N LYS A 3 -7.67 76.16 19.72
CA LYS A 3 -8.35 77.50 19.64
C LYS A 3 -9.50 77.53 18.64
N ILE A 4 -10.66 78.12 19.03
CA ILE A 4 -11.29 79.31 18.40
C ILE A 4 -12.71 79.67 18.97
N TYR A 5 -12.98 80.99 19.05
CA TYR A 5 -14.20 81.80 19.38
C TYR A 5 -14.62 81.91 20.87
N ASN A 6 -14.46 83.02 21.64
CA ASN A 6 -14.56 84.49 21.41
C ASN A 6 -16.01 84.89 21.02
N TYR A 7 -16.83 85.57 21.82
CA TYR A 7 -16.77 87.01 22.18
C TYR A 7 -17.99 87.43 23.04
N LEU A 8 -17.82 88.51 23.84
CA LEU A 8 -18.77 89.61 24.19
C LEU A 8 -18.99 89.94 25.69
N PHE A 9 -18.04 90.71 26.23
CA PHE A 9 -18.21 91.87 27.12
C PHE A 9 -17.01 92.79 26.78
N PRO A 10 -17.02 94.14 26.89
CA PRO A 10 -17.94 95.09 27.55
C PRO A 10 -18.33 96.27 26.62
N VAL A 11 -19.17 97.22 27.06
CA VAL A 11 -18.97 98.70 27.05
C VAL A 11 -20.24 99.32 27.69
N PHE A 12 -20.14 99.99 28.83
CA PHE A 12 -20.37 101.45 28.95
C PHE A 12 -20.42 101.88 30.42
N LEU A 13 -19.48 102.77 30.71
CA LEU A 13 -19.31 103.59 31.87
C LEU A 13 -20.44 104.64 31.94
N SER A 14 -20.72 105.11 33.16
CA SER A 14 -20.97 106.52 33.49
C SER A 14 -22.40 106.97 33.89
N LEU A 15 -22.41 107.63 35.06
CA LEU A 15 -23.29 108.70 35.55
C LEU A 15 -24.76 108.40 35.91
N PHE A 16 -25.06 108.41 37.21
CA PHE A 16 -25.66 109.59 37.85
C PHE A 16 -25.24 109.69 39.32
N ALA A 17 -24.81 110.88 39.71
CA ALA A 17 -24.44 111.29 41.06
C ALA A 17 -25.59 112.08 41.68
N VAL A 18 -25.86 111.94 42.98
CA VAL A 18 -26.03 113.10 43.90
C VAL A 18 -25.92 112.68 45.38
N ALA A 19 -24.92 113.27 46.04
CA ALA A 19 -24.89 113.88 47.38
C ALA A 19 -25.65 113.27 48.58
N ALA A 20 -24.89 112.94 49.64
CA ALA A 20 -24.91 113.69 50.89
C ALA A 20 -23.72 113.29 51.78
N CYS A 21 -22.90 114.27 52.17
CA CYS A 21 -21.98 114.16 53.31
C CYS A 21 -22.79 114.03 54.61
N ASP A 22 -22.36 113.23 55.59
CA ASP A 22 -21.63 113.79 56.74
C ASP A 22 -21.13 112.72 57.72
N GLU A 23 -20.01 113.11 58.34
CA GLU A 23 -19.51 112.78 59.68
C GLU A 23 -18.99 111.38 60.05
N ASP A 24 -17.78 111.43 60.61
CA ASP A 24 -17.01 110.37 61.23
C ASP A 24 -17.84 109.56 62.24
N ASN A 25 -17.94 108.26 61.99
CA ASN A 25 -18.07 107.28 63.07
C ASN A 25 -17.38 106.00 62.60
N GLU A 26 -16.30 105.63 63.29
CA GLU A 26 -15.76 104.26 63.19
C GLU A 26 -16.86 103.30 63.65
N GLU A 27 -17.61 102.75 62.70
CA GLU A 27 -18.51 101.65 62.96
C GLU A 27 -17.64 100.41 63.21
N ILE A 28 -17.44 100.09 64.49
CA ILE A 28 -17.07 98.75 64.90
C ILE A 28 -18.25 97.86 64.50
N VAL A 29 -18.21 97.31 63.28
CA VAL A 29 -19.10 96.21 62.91
C VAL A 29 -18.73 95.05 63.81
N GLN A 30 -19.46 94.88 64.90
CA GLN A 30 -19.47 93.60 65.60
C GLN A 30 -20.01 92.58 64.61
N MET A 31 -19.13 91.77 64.04
CA MET A 31 -19.54 90.53 63.42
C MET A 31 -20.06 89.64 64.55
N THR A 32 -21.35 89.73 64.86
CA THR A 32 -22.06 88.65 65.54
C THR A 32 -22.04 87.47 64.59
N TYR A 33 -21.03 86.61 64.77
CA TYR A 33 -21.01 85.28 64.18
C TYR A 33 -22.10 84.49 64.91
N GLU A 34 -23.34 84.52 64.40
CA GLU A 34 -24.28 83.46 64.73
C GLU A 34 -23.63 82.19 64.21
N ASN A 35 -23.11 81.36 65.12
CA ASN A 35 -22.41 80.13 64.78
C ASN A 35 -23.47 79.17 64.21
N PRO A 36 -23.63 79.05 62.88
CA PRO A 36 -24.72 78.27 62.33
C PRO A 36 -24.46 76.80 62.66
N CYS A 37 -25.47 76.10 63.17
CA CYS A 37 -25.33 74.69 63.49
C CYS A 37 -25.46 73.88 62.20
N ALA A 38 -24.40 73.19 61.81
CA ALA A 38 -24.39 72.33 60.64
C ALA A 38 -25.59 71.36 60.63
N ILE A 39 -26.25 71.22 59.48
CA ILE A 39 -27.39 70.31 59.28
C ILE A 39 -26.97 69.24 58.28
N VAL A 40 -27.08 67.97 58.65
CA VAL A 40 -26.86 66.84 57.73
C VAL A 40 -28.20 66.30 57.26
N THR A 41 -28.44 66.32 55.95
CA THR A 41 -29.74 65.94 55.35
C THR A 41 -29.70 64.62 54.59
N GLY A 42 -28.52 64.17 54.13
CA GLY A 42 -28.42 62.93 53.38
C GLY A 42 -26.99 62.45 53.18
N ILE A 43 -26.87 61.17 52.81
CA ILE A 43 -25.61 60.58 52.34
C ILE A 43 -25.85 59.82 51.04
N SER A 44 -24.91 59.94 50.10
CA SER A 44 -24.97 59.23 48.83
C SER A 44 -23.57 58.89 48.31
N PRO A 45 -23.26 57.62 48.00
CA PRO A 45 -24.10 56.44 48.26
C PRO A 45 -24.22 56.14 49.77
N VAL A 46 -25.26 55.36 50.16
CA VAL A 46 -25.47 54.89 51.55
C VAL A 46 -24.62 53.66 51.92
N ARG A 47 -23.79 53.18 50.99
CA ARG A 47 -22.95 51.99 51.14
C ARG A 47 -21.77 52.05 50.17
N GLY A 48 -20.69 51.37 50.51
CA GLY A 48 -19.49 51.29 49.66
C GLY A 48 -18.34 50.54 50.33
N TYR A 49 -17.27 50.34 49.57
CA TYR A 49 -16.07 49.65 50.06
C TYR A 49 -15.13 50.62 50.77
N VAL A 50 -14.17 50.07 51.52
CA VAL A 50 -13.01 50.83 52.00
C VAL A 50 -12.34 51.60 50.86
N ASP A 51 -11.90 52.83 51.17
CA ASP A 51 -11.28 53.78 50.26
C ASP A 51 -12.20 54.33 49.14
N THR A 52 -13.50 54.06 49.20
CA THR A 52 -14.46 54.72 48.30
C THR A 52 -14.97 56.03 48.88
N GLU A 53 -15.41 56.93 48.00
CA GLU A 53 -15.92 58.24 48.38
C GLU A 53 -17.43 58.20 48.54
N PHE A 54 -17.94 58.97 49.49
CA PHE A 54 -19.36 59.25 49.63
C PHE A 54 -19.57 60.72 49.96
N THR A 55 -20.68 61.27 49.48
CA THR A 55 -21.06 62.65 49.71
C THR A 55 -22.05 62.71 50.85
N ILE A 56 -21.80 63.61 51.79
CA ILE A 56 -22.74 64.02 52.83
C ILE A 56 -23.33 65.36 52.37
N SER A 57 -24.65 65.43 52.28
CA SER A 57 -25.38 66.65 51.89
C SER A 57 -25.97 67.33 53.13
N GLY A 58 -26.03 68.66 53.10
CA GLY A 58 -26.43 69.44 54.26
C GLY A 58 -26.42 70.94 54.05
N GLU A 59 -26.37 71.67 55.16
CA GLU A 59 -26.25 73.14 55.21
C GLU A 59 -25.23 73.53 56.30
N ASP A 60 -24.58 74.68 56.12
CA ASP A 60 -23.66 75.30 57.07
C ASP A 60 -22.40 74.47 57.38
N PHE A 61 -21.89 73.69 56.43
CA PHE A 61 -20.63 72.94 56.58
C PHE A 61 -19.37 73.82 56.48
N GLY A 62 -19.51 75.03 55.94
CA GLY A 62 -18.37 75.88 55.60
C GLY A 62 -17.58 75.37 54.39
N VAL A 63 -16.38 75.91 54.18
CA VAL A 63 -15.60 75.70 52.93
C VAL A 63 -14.18 75.17 53.17
N ARG A 64 -13.82 74.85 54.42
CA ARG A 64 -12.47 74.43 54.80
C ARG A 64 -12.50 73.02 55.35
N THR A 65 -11.73 72.13 54.76
CA THR A 65 -11.63 70.72 55.18
C THR A 65 -11.03 70.55 56.57
N ASP A 66 -10.12 71.44 56.99
CA ASP A 66 -9.46 71.38 58.31
C ASP A 66 -10.44 71.61 59.48
N ASP A 67 -11.59 72.25 59.20
CA ASP A 67 -12.61 72.59 60.19
C ASP A 67 -13.71 71.52 60.29
N VAL A 68 -13.63 70.45 59.49
CA VAL A 68 -14.64 69.39 59.39
C VAL A 68 -14.05 68.02 59.64
N LYS A 69 -14.69 67.23 60.50
CA LYS A 69 -14.41 65.80 60.68
C LYS A 69 -15.66 64.98 60.41
N VAL A 70 -15.48 63.83 59.78
CA VAL A 70 -16.57 62.89 59.48
C VAL A 70 -16.24 61.56 60.14
N TYR A 71 -17.22 60.93 60.77
CA TYR A 71 -17.09 59.61 61.39
C TYR A 71 -18.13 58.65 60.84
N ILE A 72 -17.71 57.40 60.59
CA ILE A 72 -18.58 56.24 60.37
C ILE A 72 -18.52 55.40 61.65
N GLY A 73 -19.60 55.41 62.43
CA GLY A 73 -19.58 54.85 63.78
C GLY A 73 -18.54 55.56 64.65
N SER A 74 -17.55 54.83 65.15
CA SER A 74 -16.44 55.39 65.93
C SER A 74 -15.19 55.73 65.10
N GLN A 75 -15.18 55.45 63.80
CA GLN A 75 -14.00 55.59 62.96
C GLN A 75 -14.03 56.87 62.14
N GLU A 76 -12.96 57.67 62.23
CA GLU A 76 -12.81 58.91 61.46
C GLU A 76 -12.53 58.60 59.98
N ALA A 77 -13.36 59.19 59.10
CA ALA A 77 -13.23 59.17 57.65
C ALA A 77 -12.38 60.36 57.19
N SER A 78 -11.66 60.18 56.08
CA SER A 78 -10.85 61.27 55.50
C SER A 78 -11.75 62.21 54.72
N VAL A 79 -11.81 63.49 55.11
CA VAL A 79 -12.50 64.53 54.32
C VAL A 79 -11.62 64.92 53.13
N ILE A 80 -12.18 64.83 51.91
CA ILE A 80 -11.50 65.15 50.65
C ILE A 80 -11.81 66.58 50.23
N SER A 81 -13.08 66.96 50.30
CA SER A 81 -13.53 68.32 50.03
C SER A 81 -14.69 68.70 50.96
N CYS A 82 -14.79 69.99 51.22
CA CYS A 82 -15.87 70.59 51.99
C CYS A 82 -16.36 71.83 51.26
N GLU A 83 -17.63 71.83 50.92
CA GLU A 83 -18.41 72.97 50.48
C GLU A 83 -19.58 73.14 51.44
N ASP A 84 -20.15 74.35 51.46
CA ASP A 84 -21.17 74.74 52.43
C ASP A 84 -22.35 73.75 52.54
N LYS A 85 -22.66 73.05 51.43
CA LYS A 85 -23.75 72.08 51.33
C LYS A 85 -23.32 70.64 51.06
N ALA A 86 -22.03 70.37 50.91
CA ALA A 86 -21.54 69.06 50.54
C ALA A 86 -20.15 68.77 51.12
N ILE A 87 -20.03 67.65 51.83
CA ILE A 87 -18.74 67.10 52.26
C ILE A 87 -18.50 65.81 51.47
N VAL A 88 -17.38 65.71 50.77
CA VAL A 88 -16.93 64.45 50.18
C VAL A 88 -15.95 63.80 51.15
N ALA A 89 -16.30 62.63 51.64
CA ALA A 89 -15.48 61.87 52.59
C ALA A 89 -15.13 60.49 52.03
N LYS A 90 -14.00 59.94 52.47
CA LYS A 90 -13.49 58.64 52.06
C LYS A 90 -13.65 57.61 53.18
N VAL A 91 -14.20 56.44 52.87
CA VAL A 91 -14.38 55.34 53.82
C VAL A 91 -13.01 54.86 54.33
N PRO A 92 -12.76 54.88 55.65
CA PRO A 92 -11.47 54.49 56.23
C PRO A 92 -11.32 52.97 56.35
N VAL A 93 -10.07 52.48 56.40
CA VAL A 93 -9.72 51.04 56.34
C VAL A 93 -10.28 50.20 57.50
N SER A 94 -10.50 50.81 58.66
CA SER A 94 -11.02 50.15 59.86
C SER A 94 -12.51 50.41 60.12
N ALA A 95 -13.23 51.08 59.20
CA ALA A 95 -14.66 51.28 59.39
C ALA A 95 -15.45 49.98 59.20
N THR A 96 -16.51 49.86 59.99
CA THR A 96 -17.60 48.88 59.81
C THR A 96 -18.90 49.65 59.61
N ASP A 97 -20.01 48.95 59.43
CA ASP A 97 -21.35 49.57 59.43
C ASP A 97 -21.51 50.51 60.64
N GLY A 98 -22.03 51.71 60.38
CA GLY A 98 -22.16 52.72 61.43
C GLY A 98 -22.97 53.95 61.02
N LYS A 99 -23.47 54.66 62.04
CA LYS A 99 -24.11 55.96 61.85
C LYS A 99 -23.09 57.03 61.47
N ILE A 100 -23.51 57.99 60.65
CA ILE A 100 -22.69 59.14 60.27
C ILE A 100 -22.73 60.19 61.37
N THR A 101 -21.56 60.66 61.78
CA THR A 101 -21.40 61.84 62.65
C THR A 101 -20.51 62.84 61.94
N VAL A 102 -20.89 64.12 61.95
CA VAL A 102 -20.11 65.22 61.35
C VAL A 102 -19.77 66.21 62.45
N GLU A 103 -18.50 66.60 62.58
CA GLU A 103 -18.05 67.65 63.49
C GLU A 103 -17.63 68.86 62.65
N VAL A 104 -18.29 70.01 62.81
CA VAL A 104 -18.03 71.25 62.06
C VAL A 104 -17.69 72.36 63.06
N PHE A 105 -16.52 72.99 62.93
CA PHE A 105 -16.03 74.01 63.88
C PHE A 105 -16.09 73.58 65.36
N GLY A 106 -15.89 72.28 65.64
CA GLY A 106 -15.97 71.69 66.98
C GLY A 106 -17.38 71.37 67.48
N GLN A 107 -18.42 71.61 66.67
CA GLN A 107 -19.80 71.20 66.96
C GLN A 107 -20.08 69.81 66.36
N ARG A 108 -20.44 68.84 67.22
CA ARG A 108 -20.73 67.46 66.83
C ARG A 108 -22.20 67.27 66.48
N VAL A 109 -22.48 66.83 65.25
CA VAL A 109 -23.79 66.50 64.70
C VAL A 109 -23.90 64.99 64.53
N GLU A 110 -24.64 64.34 65.43
CA GLU A 110 -24.95 62.91 65.31
C GLU A 110 -26.22 62.72 64.48
N THR A 111 -26.16 61.82 63.49
CA THR A 111 -27.26 61.60 62.53
C THR A 111 -27.83 60.19 62.67
N ASP A 112 -29.07 59.98 62.23
CA ASP A 112 -29.64 58.64 62.05
C ASP A 112 -29.28 58.00 60.70
N LEU A 113 -28.54 58.71 59.84
CA LEU A 113 -28.07 58.19 58.56
C LEU A 113 -27.01 57.11 58.81
N SER A 114 -27.23 55.93 58.27
CA SER A 114 -26.32 54.79 58.43
C SER A 114 -25.60 54.51 57.12
N TYR A 115 -24.28 54.33 57.19
CA TYR A 115 -23.46 53.92 56.06
C TYR A 115 -23.08 52.46 56.24
N SER A 116 -23.35 51.64 55.20
CA SER A 116 -22.93 50.24 55.21
C SER A 116 -21.56 50.07 54.55
N VAL A 117 -20.60 49.57 55.31
CA VAL A 117 -19.22 49.35 54.86
C VAL A 117 -19.11 47.91 54.39
N LEU A 118 -19.05 47.74 53.07
CA LEU A 118 -19.01 46.44 52.43
C LEU A 118 -17.64 45.76 52.59
N GLY A 119 -17.67 44.43 52.70
CA GLY A 119 -16.48 43.59 52.72
C GLY A 119 -15.79 43.49 51.36
N LYS A 120 -14.78 42.63 51.24
CA LYS A 120 -14.18 42.33 49.93
C LYS A 120 -15.22 41.54 49.08
N PRO A 121 -15.60 42.02 47.89
CA PRO A 121 -16.60 41.34 47.08
C PRO A 121 -16.07 40.01 46.56
N GLY A 122 -16.95 39.01 46.50
CA GLY A 122 -16.63 37.65 46.07
C GLY A 122 -17.71 37.02 45.20
N ILE A 123 -17.32 36.14 44.28
CA ILE A 123 -18.23 35.37 43.41
C ILE A 123 -18.24 33.91 43.85
N SER A 124 -19.44 33.37 43.99
CA SER A 124 -19.71 31.96 44.33
C SER A 124 -20.22 31.14 43.15
N ALA A 125 -20.77 31.78 42.11
CA ALA A 125 -21.18 31.09 40.89
C ALA A 125 -21.32 32.04 39.68
N VAL A 126 -21.14 31.48 38.48
CA VAL A 126 -21.45 32.11 37.19
C VAL A 126 -22.32 31.14 36.40
N LYS A 127 -23.52 31.58 36.01
CA LYS A 127 -24.54 30.72 35.39
C LYS A 127 -25.21 31.40 34.19
N PRO A 128 -25.26 30.77 33.01
CA PRO A 128 -24.54 29.53 32.66
C PRO A 128 -23.01 29.73 32.62
N SER A 129 -22.23 28.65 32.59
CA SER A 129 -20.77 28.71 32.41
C SER A 129 -20.34 28.76 30.93
N PHE A 130 -21.31 28.76 30.02
CA PHE A 130 -21.12 28.88 28.57
C PHE A 130 -22.33 29.51 27.92
N GLY A 131 -22.17 30.07 26.72
CA GLY A 131 -23.28 30.62 25.94
C GLY A 131 -22.83 31.25 24.63
N PHE A 132 -23.79 31.47 23.74
CA PHE A 132 -23.59 32.27 22.52
C PHE A 132 -23.60 33.76 22.86
N PRO A 133 -22.92 34.62 22.08
CA PRO A 133 -23.07 36.06 22.18
C PRO A 133 -24.51 36.54 22.40
N GLY A 134 -24.68 37.51 23.28
CA GLY A 134 -25.99 38.02 23.69
C GLY A 134 -26.71 37.21 24.77
N THR A 135 -26.18 36.05 25.20
CA THR A 135 -26.72 35.29 26.34
C THR A 135 -26.65 36.11 27.64
N ASP A 136 -27.71 36.06 28.44
CA ASP A 136 -27.72 36.66 29.77
C ASP A 136 -27.02 35.74 30.79
N ILE A 137 -26.05 36.29 31.52
CA ILE A 137 -25.21 35.57 32.48
C ILE A 137 -25.48 36.13 33.88
N VAL A 138 -25.75 35.24 34.83
CA VAL A 138 -25.95 35.57 36.25
C VAL A 138 -24.68 35.30 37.03
N PHE A 139 -24.22 36.30 37.77
CA PHE A 139 -23.14 36.19 38.74
C PHE A 139 -23.74 36.21 40.15
N GLU A 140 -23.47 35.18 40.94
CA GLU A 140 -23.91 35.05 42.34
C GLU A 140 -22.70 35.22 43.27
N GLY A 141 -22.89 35.82 44.44
CA GLY A 141 -21.80 36.11 45.38
C GLY A 141 -22.26 36.86 46.62
N HIS A 142 -21.37 37.70 47.17
CA HIS A 142 -21.65 38.53 48.34
C HIS A 142 -20.98 39.91 48.22
N ASP A 143 -21.50 40.88 48.97
CA ASP A 143 -21.05 42.29 48.98
C ASP A 143 -21.08 42.96 47.59
N LEU A 144 -21.98 42.55 46.69
CA LEU A 144 -22.01 43.03 45.30
C LEU A 144 -22.87 44.30 45.11
N GLY A 145 -23.74 44.65 46.05
CA GLY A 145 -24.85 45.58 45.83
C GLY A 145 -24.45 47.06 45.83
N VAL A 146 -23.65 47.48 44.87
CA VAL A 146 -23.31 48.88 44.58
C VAL A 146 -23.81 49.30 43.19
N SER A 147 -23.74 50.60 42.88
CA SER A 147 -24.13 51.12 41.55
C SER A 147 -23.41 50.38 40.41
N LYS A 148 -24.16 49.98 39.37
CA LYS A 148 -23.60 49.33 38.17
C LYS A 148 -22.53 50.15 37.46
N THR A 149 -22.50 51.47 37.65
CA THR A 149 -21.45 52.36 37.09
C THR A 149 -20.06 52.09 37.67
N LEU A 150 -19.98 51.47 38.84
CA LEU A 150 -18.72 51.11 39.51
C LEU A 150 -18.15 49.78 39.02
N TYR A 151 -18.88 49.03 38.20
CA TYR A 151 -18.43 47.76 37.66
C TYR A 151 -17.52 47.95 36.45
N THR A 152 -16.49 47.12 36.38
CA THR A 152 -15.65 46.92 35.21
C THR A 152 -15.48 45.42 35.06
N LEU A 153 -16.36 44.82 34.24
CA LEU A 153 -16.27 43.42 33.84
C LEU A 153 -15.81 43.37 32.38
N LEU A 154 -14.73 42.64 32.14
CA LEU A 154 -14.15 42.46 30.81
C LEU A 154 -14.08 40.96 30.48
N PHE A 155 -14.70 40.57 29.38
CA PHE A 155 -14.49 39.25 28.79
C PHE A 155 -13.18 39.23 28.01
N VAL A 156 -12.61 38.04 27.83
CA VAL A 156 -11.41 37.87 26.98
C VAL A 156 -11.75 38.36 25.57
N GLY A 157 -10.81 39.04 24.90
CA GLY A 157 -11.01 39.59 23.56
C GLY A 157 -11.76 40.94 23.50
N CYS A 158 -12.48 41.33 24.56
CA CYS A 158 -13.19 42.60 24.60
C CYS A 158 -12.31 43.75 25.11
N THR A 159 -12.55 44.97 24.59
CA THR A 159 -11.99 46.22 25.14
C THR A 159 -13.02 47.01 25.96
N ASP A 160 -14.29 46.87 25.62
CA ASP A 160 -15.39 47.56 26.28
C ASP A 160 -15.94 46.75 27.46
N LYS A 161 -16.45 47.48 28.46
CA LYS A 161 -17.09 46.85 29.62
C LYS A 161 -18.33 46.09 29.19
N ALA A 162 -18.51 44.89 29.74
CA ALA A 162 -19.74 44.13 29.56
C ALA A 162 -20.95 44.89 30.12
N GLU A 163 -22.09 44.77 29.45
CA GLU A 163 -23.33 45.45 29.84
C GLU A 163 -23.92 44.79 31.09
N ILE A 164 -24.02 45.54 32.19
CA ILE A 164 -24.73 45.10 33.40
C ILE A 164 -26.23 45.34 33.22
N ILE A 165 -27.01 44.26 33.26
CA ILE A 165 -28.46 44.26 33.11
C ILE A 165 -29.12 44.47 34.48
N GLY A 166 -30.09 45.38 34.56
CA GLY A 166 -30.83 45.66 35.79
C GLY A 166 -30.01 46.41 36.85
N THR A 167 -30.40 46.25 38.12
CA THR A 167 -29.70 46.82 39.28
C THR A 167 -29.07 45.69 40.09
N PRO A 168 -27.74 45.72 40.34
CA PRO A 168 -27.08 44.76 41.21
C PRO A 168 -27.71 44.69 42.60
N THR A 169 -27.73 43.50 43.16
CA THR A 169 -28.11 43.24 44.56
C THR A 169 -26.88 42.82 45.35
N ASP A 170 -26.98 42.70 46.67
CA ASP A 170 -25.85 42.25 47.48
C ASP A 170 -25.37 40.83 47.13
N GLU A 171 -26.25 40.00 46.58
CA GLU A 171 -25.97 38.59 46.30
C GLU A 171 -25.80 38.26 44.80
N ARG A 172 -26.16 39.17 43.89
CA ARG A 172 -26.07 38.90 42.44
C ARG A 172 -26.14 40.13 41.54
N PHE A 173 -25.60 39.99 40.33
CA PHE A 173 -25.83 40.87 39.18
C PHE A 173 -25.92 40.07 37.87
N GLN A 174 -26.45 40.68 36.82
CA GLN A 174 -26.62 40.06 35.51
C GLN A 174 -25.86 40.83 34.43
N VAL A 175 -25.40 40.10 33.42
CA VAL A 175 -24.53 40.64 32.37
C VAL A 175 -24.95 40.09 31.02
N LYS A 176 -24.93 40.92 29.99
CA LYS A 176 -25.07 40.44 28.61
C LYS A 176 -23.71 40.02 28.04
N LEU A 177 -23.61 38.80 27.51
CA LEU A 177 -22.38 38.32 26.87
C LEU A 177 -22.06 39.18 25.62
N PRO A 178 -20.89 39.83 25.52
CA PRO A 178 -20.54 40.65 24.37
C PRO A 178 -20.34 39.84 23.07
N GLU A 179 -20.57 40.49 21.92
CA GLU A 179 -20.37 39.90 20.57
C GLU A 179 -18.93 39.49 20.28
N SER A 180 -17.95 40.24 20.79
CA SER A 180 -16.52 39.98 20.57
C SER A 180 -15.87 39.15 21.67
N ALA A 181 -16.65 38.59 22.59
CA ALA A 181 -16.12 37.81 23.68
C ALA A 181 -15.45 36.52 23.18
N GLU A 182 -14.34 36.15 23.82
CA GLU A 182 -13.63 34.89 23.61
C GLU A 182 -13.67 34.07 24.90
N SER A 183 -13.50 32.74 24.76
CA SER A 183 -13.45 31.83 25.89
C SER A 183 -12.27 32.13 26.81
N GLY A 184 -12.50 32.06 28.13
CA GLY A 184 -11.45 32.20 29.12
C GLY A 184 -11.93 32.78 30.45
N ILE A 185 -10.97 33.22 31.26
CA ILE A 185 -11.24 33.81 32.58
C ILE A 185 -11.50 35.31 32.41
N MET A 186 -12.66 35.76 32.88
CA MET A 186 -13.06 37.17 32.83
C MET A 186 -12.31 37.99 33.89
N THR A 187 -12.18 39.30 33.66
CA THR A 187 -11.63 40.24 34.65
C THR A 187 -12.74 41.08 35.26
N LEU A 188 -12.89 41.04 36.59
CA LEU A 188 -13.90 41.82 37.31
C LEU A 188 -13.26 42.75 38.33
N LYS A 189 -13.64 44.03 38.26
CA LYS A 189 -13.37 45.05 39.28
C LYS A 189 -14.66 45.74 39.67
N ILE A 190 -14.93 45.85 40.96
CA ILE A 190 -16.06 46.61 41.51
C ILE A 190 -15.49 47.76 42.32
N SER A 191 -15.71 49.00 41.84
CA SER A 191 -15.05 50.20 42.36
C SER A 191 -13.51 50.07 42.31
N ASN A 192 -12.83 50.03 43.46
CA ASN A 192 -11.40 49.81 43.60
C ASN A 192 -11.02 48.33 43.85
N GLN A 193 -11.98 47.43 44.07
CA GLN A 193 -11.75 46.04 44.47
C GLN A 193 -11.62 45.11 43.27
N ALA A 194 -10.51 44.38 43.18
CA ALA A 194 -10.36 43.28 42.22
C ALA A 194 -11.04 42.00 42.77
N VAL A 195 -11.85 41.36 41.94
CA VAL A 195 -12.58 40.13 42.28
C VAL A 195 -11.98 38.97 41.50
N ASP A 196 -11.64 37.88 42.20
CA ASP A 196 -11.04 36.70 41.59
C ASP A 196 -12.10 35.85 40.89
N LEU A 197 -11.87 35.55 39.61
CA LEU A 197 -12.73 34.72 38.76
C LEU A 197 -12.02 33.48 38.24
N ALA A 198 -10.82 33.14 38.74
CA ALA A 198 -10.03 32.01 38.23
C ALA A 198 -10.77 30.66 38.31
N SER A 199 -11.70 30.51 39.25
CA SER A 199 -12.52 29.30 39.40
C SER A 199 -13.76 29.26 38.48
N TYR A 200 -14.01 30.32 37.71
CA TYR A 200 -15.19 30.47 36.85
C TYR A 200 -14.80 30.83 35.41
N PRO A 201 -14.06 29.96 34.69
CA PRO A 201 -13.85 30.16 33.27
C PRO A 201 -15.19 30.13 32.54
N PHE A 202 -15.34 30.99 31.52
CA PHE A 202 -16.53 31.05 30.68
C PHE A 202 -16.21 30.61 29.25
N THR A 203 -17.02 29.73 28.69
CA THR A 203 -16.88 29.27 27.29
C THR A 203 -17.82 30.03 26.37
N VAL A 204 -17.25 30.78 25.43
CA VAL A 204 -18.03 31.46 24.39
C VAL A 204 -18.27 30.49 23.23
N LEU A 205 -19.54 30.17 22.99
CA LEU A 205 -19.97 29.31 21.89
C LEU A 205 -20.06 30.10 20.59
N LYS A 206 -19.74 29.44 19.48
CA LYS A 206 -19.92 29.95 18.12
C LYS A 206 -21.01 29.16 17.41
N HIS A 207 -21.83 29.83 16.61
CA HIS A 207 -22.86 29.14 15.83
C HIS A 207 -22.24 28.18 14.82
N ALA A 208 -22.80 26.97 14.76
CA ALA A 208 -22.40 25.94 13.81
C ALA A 208 -23.03 26.19 12.44
N THR A 209 -22.26 25.94 11.38
CA THR A 209 -22.73 26.08 9.99
C THR A 209 -22.39 24.84 9.19
N LEU A 210 -23.25 24.47 8.25
CA LEU A 210 -22.95 23.44 7.25
C LEU A 210 -22.40 24.08 5.97
N ASP A 211 -21.39 23.45 5.37
CA ASP A 211 -20.97 23.79 4.02
C ASP A 211 -21.98 23.21 3.04
N LEU A 212 -22.72 24.08 2.37
CA LEU A 212 -23.71 23.66 1.37
C LEU A 212 -23.01 23.46 0.02
N PRO A 213 -23.31 22.36 -0.71
CA PRO A 213 -22.86 22.20 -2.10
C PRO A 213 -23.24 23.42 -2.93
N LYS A 214 -22.36 23.85 -3.83
CA LYS A 214 -22.66 24.96 -4.74
C LYS A 214 -23.79 24.56 -5.69
N GLN A 215 -24.49 25.55 -6.25
CA GLN A 215 -25.64 25.33 -7.13
C GLN A 215 -25.36 24.38 -8.32
N ASP A 216 -24.12 24.34 -8.81
CA ASP A 216 -23.69 23.50 -9.93
C ASP A 216 -22.98 22.20 -9.51
N GLU A 217 -22.79 21.97 -8.21
CA GLU A 217 -22.20 20.74 -7.68
C GLU A 217 -23.29 19.65 -7.53
N PRO A 218 -22.98 18.38 -7.83
CA PRO A 218 -23.94 17.31 -7.68
C PRO A 218 -24.35 17.14 -6.22
N VAL A 219 -25.61 16.78 -5.99
CA VAL A 219 -26.09 16.41 -4.66
C VAL A 219 -25.28 15.21 -4.16
N PRO A 220 -24.73 15.25 -2.92
CA PRO A 220 -24.06 14.10 -2.33
C PRO A 220 -24.97 12.87 -2.35
N SER A 221 -24.40 11.72 -2.70
CA SER A 221 -25.16 10.46 -2.81
C SER A 221 -24.31 9.26 -2.41
N GLY A 222 -24.97 8.15 -2.09
CA GLY A 222 -24.35 6.90 -1.67
C GLY A 222 -25.40 5.85 -1.30
N TYR A 223 -24.96 4.64 -0.98
CA TYR A 223 -25.85 3.54 -0.61
C TYR A 223 -26.22 3.58 0.87
N ALA A 224 -27.33 2.94 1.25
CA ALA A 224 -27.59 2.65 2.65
C ALA A 224 -26.43 1.82 3.22
N GLY A 225 -25.94 2.17 4.41
CA GLY A 225 -24.74 1.59 5.02
C GLY A 225 -23.41 2.23 4.59
N SER A 226 -23.39 3.09 3.58
CA SER A 226 -22.14 3.74 3.15
C SER A 226 -21.73 4.88 4.09
N THR A 227 -20.48 5.35 3.97
CA THR A 227 -20.01 6.52 4.72
C THR A 227 -20.35 7.82 3.99
N PHE A 228 -20.79 8.82 4.74
CA PHE A 228 -21.00 10.19 4.27
C PHE A 228 -20.29 11.18 5.20
N THR A 229 -19.51 12.10 4.64
CA THR A 229 -18.84 13.14 5.44
C THR A 229 -19.52 14.49 5.21
N ILE A 230 -20.00 15.06 6.31
CA ILE A 230 -20.60 16.38 6.39
C ILE A 230 -19.51 17.37 6.81
N THR A 231 -19.36 18.48 6.10
CA THR A 231 -18.39 19.54 6.43
C THR A 231 -19.08 20.83 6.84
N GLY A 232 -18.36 21.67 7.57
CA GLY A 232 -18.88 22.92 8.10
C GLY A 232 -17.93 23.62 9.06
N THR A 233 -18.49 24.47 9.93
CA THR A 233 -17.73 25.13 11.00
C THR A 233 -18.40 24.93 12.35
N ASN A 234 -17.59 24.86 13.40
CA ASN A 234 -18.02 24.72 14.80
C ASN A 234 -18.94 23.50 15.08
N LEU A 235 -18.83 22.44 14.27
CA LEU A 235 -19.69 21.24 14.32
C LEU A 235 -19.47 20.41 15.61
N ALA A 236 -18.26 20.45 16.15
CA ALA A 236 -17.88 19.76 17.39
C ALA A 236 -16.88 20.62 18.20
N GLN A 237 -17.34 21.77 18.70
CA GLN A 237 -16.55 22.67 19.55
C GLN A 237 -16.02 21.96 20.80
N GLU A 238 -14.83 22.37 21.29
CA GLU A 238 -13.98 21.61 22.24
C GLU A 238 -14.76 20.87 23.34
N LEU A 239 -14.79 19.55 23.17
CA LEU A 239 -15.06 18.48 24.14
C LEU A 239 -16.52 18.34 24.61
N LEU A 240 -17.25 17.50 23.85
CA LEU A 240 -18.42 16.69 24.22
C LEU A 240 -18.17 15.75 25.42
N LYS A 241 -17.55 16.22 26.51
CA LYS A 241 -17.83 15.56 27.79
C LYS A 241 -19.32 15.77 28.01
N PRO A 242 -20.12 14.72 28.25
CA PRO A 242 -21.54 14.88 28.50
C PRO A 242 -21.70 15.85 29.66
N VAL A 243 -21.99 17.11 29.34
CA VAL A 243 -22.48 18.06 30.31
C VAL A 243 -23.87 17.53 30.64
N GLU A 244 -24.02 17.05 31.86
CA GLU A 244 -25.25 16.43 32.32
C GLU A 244 -26.45 17.33 31.96
N GLY A 245 -27.38 16.80 31.16
CA GLY A 245 -28.55 17.52 30.69
C GLY A 245 -28.50 18.06 29.24
N LEU A 246 -27.36 18.04 28.54
CA LEU A 246 -27.31 18.37 27.11
C LEU A 246 -27.61 17.15 26.23
N GLN A 247 -28.29 17.39 25.11
CA GLN A 247 -28.51 16.36 24.09
C GLN A 247 -27.19 16.02 23.39
N PRO A 248 -26.95 14.76 22.98
CA PRO A 248 -25.76 14.43 22.22
C PRO A 248 -25.82 15.03 20.80
N LEU A 249 -24.66 15.11 20.13
CA LEU A 249 -24.59 15.37 18.69
C LEU A 249 -25.38 14.29 17.93
N ARG A 250 -26.27 14.69 17.04
CA ARG A 250 -27.10 13.78 16.22
C ARG A 250 -27.12 14.25 14.77
N VAL A 251 -27.11 13.29 13.86
CA VAL A 251 -27.35 13.50 12.43
C VAL A 251 -28.56 12.65 12.06
N THR A 252 -29.55 13.25 11.42
CA THR A 252 -30.78 12.56 11.02
C THR A 252 -31.08 12.74 9.54
N PHE A 253 -31.53 11.66 8.91
CA PHE A 253 -32.01 11.64 7.54
C PHE A 253 -33.54 11.60 7.55
N THR A 254 -34.17 12.57 6.90
CA THR A 254 -35.62 12.65 6.76
C THR A 254 -35.97 12.58 5.28
N ALA A 255 -36.81 11.63 4.86
CA ALA A 255 -37.20 11.50 3.46
C ALA A 255 -37.94 12.77 3.00
N LYS A 256 -37.60 13.30 1.81
CA LYS A 256 -38.30 14.48 1.26
C LYS A 256 -39.80 14.26 1.04
N ALA A 257 -40.21 13.01 0.84
CA ALA A 257 -41.61 12.62 0.71
C ALA A 257 -42.40 12.66 2.04
N GLY A 258 -41.72 12.92 3.17
CA GLY A 258 -42.27 12.85 4.52
C GLY A 258 -41.97 11.51 5.19
N GLY A 259 -41.92 11.51 6.52
CA GLY A 259 -41.60 10.34 7.35
C GLY A 259 -40.89 10.75 8.64
N ASP A 260 -40.70 9.78 9.54
CA ASP A 260 -39.95 10.01 10.77
C ASP A 260 -38.44 10.11 10.48
N PRO A 261 -37.70 11.04 11.13
CA PRO A 261 -36.25 11.14 10.97
C PRO A 261 -35.54 9.87 11.45
N VAL A 262 -34.64 9.34 10.64
CA VAL A 262 -33.80 8.19 10.99
C VAL A 262 -32.41 8.68 11.38
N GLN A 263 -31.95 8.30 12.56
CA GLN A 263 -30.65 8.73 13.07
C GLN A 263 -29.50 7.92 12.44
N ALA A 264 -28.48 8.62 11.93
CA ALA A 264 -27.24 8.03 11.44
C ALA A 264 -26.26 7.75 12.59
N VAL A 265 -25.35 6.79 12.35
CA VAL A 265 -24.27 6.48 13.29
C VAL A 265 -23.10 7.41 13.00
N ILE A 266 -22.60 8.13 14.01
CA ILE A 266 -21.47 9.04 13.88
C ILE A 266 -20.18 8.29 14.19
N ASP A 267 -19.18 8.42 13.31
CA ASP A 267 -17.81 7.97 13.54
C ASP A 267 -17.11 8.97 14.47
N VAL A 268 -17.17 8.69 15.77
CA VAL A 268 -16.64 9.57 16.84
C VAL A 268 -15.12 9.74 16.77
N ASP A 269 -14.40 8.78 16.20
CA ASP A 269 -12.94 8.81 16.08
C ASP A 269 -12.47 9.78 14.99
N LYS A 270 -13.35 10.11 14.03
CA LYS A 270 -13.11 11.07 12.94
C LYS A 270 -13.83 12.40 13.12
N LEU A 271 -14.46 12.61 14.27
CA LEU A 271 -15.21 13.83 14.56
C LEU A 271 -14.24 15.02 14.75
N THR A 272 -14.47 16.11 14.01
CA THR A 272 -13.71 17.35 14.17
C THR A 272 -14.66 18.54 14.28
N ASP A 273 -14.13 19.72 14.61
CA ASP A 273 -14.86 20.97 14.60
C ASP A 273 -15.37 21.37 13.20
N LYS A 274 -14.84 20.74 12.14
CA LYS A 274 -15.14 21.04 10.74
C LYS A 274 -15.79 19.90 9.97
N SER A 275 -15.84 18.69 10.54
CA SER A 275 -16.35 17.52 9.84
C SER A 275 -17.03 16.51 10.76
N ILE A 276 -18.14 15.94 10.29
CA ILE A 276 -18.83 14.81 10.91
C ILE A 276 -18.91 13.70 9.86
N THR A 277 -18.22 12.59 10.10
CA THR A 277 -18.38 11.38 9.28
C THR A 277 -19.46 10.50 9.89
N VAL A 278 -20.41 10.07 9.07
CA VAL A 278 -21.52 9.21 9.48
C VAL A 278 -21.64 7.98 8.59
N THR A 279 -22.19 6.90 9.14
CA THR A 279 -22.73 5.77 8.37
C THR A 279 -24.19 6.06 8.06
N VAL A 280 -24.52 6.07 6.76
CA VAL A 280 -25.90 6.22 6.28
C VAL A 280 -26.72 5.03 6.82
N PRO A 281 -27.88 5.26 7.47
CA PRO A 281 -28.63 4.17 8.08
C PRO A 281 -29.03 3.09 7.06
N GLU A 282 -28.77 1.82 7.38
CA GLU A 282 -29.06 0.67 6.51
C GLU A 282 -30.55 0.48 6.22
N THR A 283 -31.43 1.01 7.07
CA THR A 283 -32.88 0.93 6.91
C THR A 283 -33.43 1.91 5.88
N LEU A 284 -32.61 2.83 5.36
CA LEU A 284 -33.05 3.79 4.34
C LEU A 284 -33.25 3.10 3.00
N ILE A 285 -34.33 3.45 2.32
CA ILE A 285 -34.60 3.04 0.94
C ILE A 285 -34.11 4.10 -0.04
N ALA A 286 -33.94 3.73 -1.31
CA ALA A 286 -33.54 4.66 -2.38
C ALA A 286 -34.48 5.86 -2.48
N GLY A 287 -33.90 7.06 -2.59
CA GLY A 287 -34.65 8.31 -2.68
C GLY A 287 -33.90 9.52 -2.14
N ASP A 288 -34.57 10.67 -2.15
CA ASP A 288 -34.03 11.92 -1.66
C ASP A 288 -34.34 12.17 -0.19
N TYR A 289 -33.33 12.63 0.53
CA TYR A 289 -33.37 12.92 1.96
C TYR A 289 -32.88 14.34 2.26
N VAL A 290 -33.37 14.86 3.38
CA VAL A 290 -32.88 16.04 4.06
C VAL A 290 -32.09 15.58 5.28
N VAL A 291 -30.83 16.01 5.34
CA VAL A 291 -29.92 15.73 6.45
C VAL A 291 -29.91 16.94 7.37
N THR A 292 -30.27 16.70 8.63
CA THR A 292 -30.27 17.69 9.70
C THR A 292 -29.19 17.33 10.72
N VAL A 293 -28.42 18.33 11.13
CA VAL A 293 -27.38 18.20 12.16
C VAL A 293 -27.84 18.94 13.40
N ILE A 294 -27.86 18.23 14.53
CA ILE A 294 -28.25 18.75 15.84
C ILE A 294 -27.03 18.65 16.73
N THR A 295 -26.46 19.80 17.09
CA THR A 295 -25.40 19.88 18.09
C THR A 295 -26.00 19.85 19.50
N PRO A 296 -25.21 19.63 20.55
CA PRO A 296 -25.70 19.73 21.93
C PRO A 296 -26.31 21.08 22.31
N PHE A 297 -25.95 22.15 21.59
CA PHE A 297 -26.29 23.52 21.93
C PHE A 297 -27.39 24.10 21.03
N GLU A 298 -27.48 23.65 19.78
CA GLU A 298 -28.41 24.15 18.78
C GLU A 298 -28.71 23.11 17.68
N THR A 299 -29.89 23.21 17.07
CA THR A 299 -30.16 22.61 15.76
C THR A 299 -29.68 23.58 14.70
N ILE A 300 -28.81 23.12 13.79
CA ILE A 300 -28.33 23.98 12.70
C ILE A 300 -29.52 24.29 11.77
N GLU A 301 -29.74 25.58 11.49
CA GLU A 301 -30.89 26.02 10.68
C GLU A 301 -30.81 25.53 9.23
N SER A 302 -29.61 25.46 8.66
CA SER A 302 -29.40 24.93 7.33
C SER A 302 -29.43 23.40 7.32
N THR A 303 -29.94 22.84 6.23
CA THR A 303 -30.01 21.39 6.01
C THR A 303 -29.28 21.00 4.73
N LEU A 304 -28.75 19.78 4.68
CA LEU A 304 -28.12 19.23 3.47
C LEU A 304 -29.10 18.35 2.70
N ALA A 305 -29.07 18.41 1.37
CA ALA A 305 -29.71 17.41 0.53
C ALA A 305 -28.78 16.21 0.37
N TYR A 306 -29.36 15.00 0.41
CA TYR A 306 -28.63 13.76 0.16
C TYR A 306 -29.51 12.78 -0.62
N THR A 307 -28.95 12.05 -1.57
CA THR A 307 -29.69 11.02 -2.32
C THR A 307 -29.16 9.64 -1.95
N VAL A 308 -30.01 8.81 -1.35
CA VAL A 308 -29.72 7.38 -1.16
C VAL A 308 -29.94 6.68 -2.49
N LEU A 309 -28.89 6.07 -3.03
CA LEU A 309 -28.89 5.38 -4.30
C LEU A 309 -29.57 4.00 -4.17
N PRO A 310 -30.20 3.48 -5.24
CA PRO A 310 -30.68 2.10 -5.25
C PRO A 310 -29.50 1.13 -5.10
N MET A 311 -29.67 0.10 -4.26
CA MET A 311 -28.63 -0.90 -4.02
C MET A 311 -28.21 -1.56 -5.34
N PRO A 312 -26.90 -1.75 -5.57
CA PRO A 312 -26.40 -2.48 -6.73
C PRO A 312 -26.94 -3.91 -6.78
N GLU A 313 -27.25 -4.36 -7.99
CA GLU A 313 -27.67 -5.73 -8.26
C GLU A 313 -26.66 -6.35 -9.22
N VAL A 314 -25.97 -7.39 -8.77
CA VAL A 314 -25.19 -8.25 -9.66
C VAL A 314 -26.17 -9.17 -10.40
N MET A 315 -26.01 -9.27 -11.71
CA MET A 315 -26.87 -10.08 -12.58
C MET A 315 -26.13 -11.24 -13.23
N GLU A 316 -24.82 -11.11 -13.44
CA GLU A 316 -23.97 -12.15 -14.00
C GLU A 316 -22.51 -11.88 -13.63
N VAL A 317 -21.73 -12.96 -13.48
CA VAL A 317 -20.27 -12.90 -13.47
C VAL A 317 -19.75 -13.94 -14.44
N THR A 318 -18.92 -13.52 -15.40
CA THR A 318 -18.39 -14.42 -16.43
C THR A 318 -16.96 -14.05 -16.88
N PRO A 319 -16.05 -15.03 -16.99
CA PRO A 319 -16.16 -16.39 -16.47
C PRO A 319 -16.05 -16.43 -14.93
N LEU A 320 -16.60 -17.47 -14.28
CA LEU A 320 -16.42 -17.78 -12.84
C LEU A 320 -15.17 -18.60 -12.53
N ARG A 321 -14.26 -18.74 -13.50
CA ARG A 321 -13.01 -19.48 -13.38
C ARG A 321 -11.97 -18.89 -14.31
N GLY A 322 -10.70 -18.96 -13.93
CA GLY A 322 -9.62 -18.41 -14.74
C GLY A 322 -8.26 -18.53 -14.08
N TYR A 323 -7.23 -18.14 -14.83
CA TYR A 323 -5.84 -18.10 -14.36
C TYR A 323 -5.51 -16.77 -13.70
N VAL A 324 -4.39 -16.74 -12.98
CA VAL A 324 -3.77 -15.48 -12.55
C VAL A 324 -3.58 -14.57 -13.76
N GLY A 325 -4.02 -13.30 -13.64
CA GLY A 325 -3.92 -12.31 -14.71
C GLY A 325 -5.02 -12.37 -15.77
N SER A 326 -5.87 -13.40 -15.78
CA SER A 326 -7.05 -13.43 -16.66
C SER A 326 -8.08 -12.37 -16.24
N THR A 327 -9.01 -12.04 -17.14
CA THR A 327 -10.08 -11.09 -16.88
C THR A 327 -11.41 -11.79 -16.66
N MET A 328 -12.25 -11.21 -15.80
CA MET A 328 -13.67 -11.56 -15.67
C MET A 328 -14.52 -10.28 -15.71
N THR A 329 -15.79 -10.43 -16.07
CA THR A 329 -16.75 -9.32 -16.11
C THR A 329 -17.87 -9.59 -15.13
N ILE A 330 -18.16 -8.61 -14.28
CA ILE A 330 -19.34 -8.57 -13.40
C ILE A 330 -20.36 -7.64 -14.05
N THR A 331 -21.48 -8.18 -14.49
CA THR A 331 -22.57 -7.42 -15.11
C THR A 331 -23.67 -7.18 -14.08
N GLY A 332 -24.22 -5.97 -14.05
CA GLY A 332 -25.27 -5.61 -13.11
C GLY A 332 -25.95 -4.28 -13.38
N LYS A 333 -26.65 -3.79 -12.36
CA LYS A 333 -27.40 -2.53 -12.37
C LYS A 333 -27.06 -1.68 -11.17
N ASN A 334 -27.26 -0.37 -11.31
CA ASN A 334 -27.07 0.63 -10.25
C ASN A 334 -25.65 0.69 -9.68
N PHE A 335 -24.65 0.28 -10.47
CA PHE A 335 -23.25 0.43 -10.09
C PHE A 335 -22.86 1.90 -9.95
N VAL A 336 -21.81 2.15 -9.18
CA VAL A 336 -21.26 3.50 -8.99
C VAL A 336 -20.70 4.09 -10.28
N ASN A 337 -20.57 5.41 -10.32
CA ASN A 337 -20.10 6.12 -11.49
C ASN A 337 -18.56 6.17 -11.61
N ASP A 338 -17.85 6.06 -10.49
CA ASP A 338 -16.39 6.19 -10.42
C ASP A 338 -15.76 4.86 -9.97
N VAL A 339 -14.78 4.38 -10.74
CA VAL A 339 -14.09 3.12 -10.46
C VAL A 339 -13.33 3.12 -9.13
N LYS A 340 -12.91 4.29 -8.64
CA LYS A 340 -12.21 4.46 -7.34
C LYS A 340 -13.07 4.00 -6.15
N ASP A 341 -14.39 3.99 -6.34
CA ASP A 341 -15.35 3.63 -5.31
C ASP A 341 -15.68 2.12 -5.36
N ILE A 342 -15.03 1.35 -6.25
CA ILE A 342 -15.23 -0.09 -6.44
C ILE A 342 -13.99 -0.84 -5.95
N GLU A 343 -14.22 -1.89 -5.17
CA GLU A 343 -13.20 -2.86 -4.82
C GLU A 343 -13.74 -4.28 -5.05
N VAL A 344 -12.97 -5.12 -5.75
CA VAL A 344 -13.29 -6.54 -5.95
C VAL A 344 -12.17 -7.36 -5.33
N LYS A 345 -12.51 -8.39 -4.55
CA LYS A 345 -11.51 -9.27 -3.92
C LYS A 345 -11.76 -10.74 -4.22
N PHE A 346 -10.66 -11.47 -4.35
CA PHE A 346 -10.59 -12.93 -4.43
C PHE A 346 -10.03 -13.44 -3.09
N GLY A 347 -10.91 -13.90 -2.21
CA GLY A 347 -10.63 -14.05 -0.78
C GLY A 347 -10.28 -12.68 -0.18
N ASP A 348 -9.16 -12.62 0.54
CA ASP A 348 -8.64 -11.37 1.10
C ASP A 348 -7.82 -10.53 0.10
N THR A 349 -7.59 -11.03 -1.12
CA THR A 349 -6.68 -10.39 -2.10
C THR A 349 -7.45 -9.49 -3.08
N PRO A 350 -7.21 -8.17 -3.10
CA PRO A 350 -7.85 -7.27 -4.07
C PRO A 350 -7.43 -7.58 -5.52
N ALA A 351 -8.34 -7.36 -6.45
CA ALA A 351 -8.06 -7.44 -7.88
C ALA A 351 -6.96 -6.44 -8.30
N THR A 352 -6.13 -6.82 -9.27
CA THR A 352 -5.02 -5.97 -9.72
C THR A 352 -5.46 -4.81 -10.60
N GLU A 353 -6.60 -4.95 -11.27
CA GLU A 353 -7.15 -3.95 -12.16
C GLU A 353 -8.67 -4.08 -12.16
N VAL A 354 -9.35 -2.94 -12.11
CA VAL A 354 -10.81 -2.83 -12.15
C VAL A 354 -11.13 -1.71 -13.15
N THR A 355 -12.03 -1.96 -14.10
CA THR A 355 -12.54 -0.95 -15.04
C THR A 355 -14.07 -0.98 -15.05
N LEU A 356 -14.66 0.15 -15.44
CA LEU A 356 -16.11 0.29 -15.65
C LEU A 356 -16.38 0.44 -17.14
N GLU A 357 -17.22 -0.45 -17.68
CA GLU A 357 -17.61 -0.53 -19.09
C GLU A 357 -19.14 -0.58 -19.23
N GLY A 358 -19.64 -0.70 -20.47
CA GLY A 358 -21.06 -0.89 -20.74
C GLY A 358 -21.98 0.22 -20.18
N ASP A 359 -21.53 1.49 -20.21
CA ASP A 359 -22.24 2.60 -19.56
C ASP A 359 -22.56 2.34 -18.07
N LYS A 360 -21.56 1.78 -17.35
CA LYS A 360 -21.60 1.45 -15.91
C LYS A 360 -22.52 0.27 -15.57
N THR A 361 -22.68 -0.65 -16.51
CA THR A 361 -23.37 -1.93 -16.25
C THR A 361 -22.39 -3.09 -16.15
N GLU A 362 -21.12 -2.89 -16.50
CA GLU A 362 -20.09 -3.93 -16.52
C GLU A 362 -18.86 -3.47 -15.72
N ILE A 363 -18.41 -4.30 -14.79
CA ILE A 363 -17.12 -4.15 -14.08
C ILE A 363 -16.19 -5.23 -14.62
N VAL A 364 -15.14 -4.84 -15.33
CA VAL A 364 -14.12 -5.79 -15.80
C VAL A 364 -12.98 -5.80 -14.79
N VAL A 365 -12.58 -7.01 -14.40
CA VAL A 365 -11.67 -7.25 -13.29
C VAL A 365 -10.57 -8.20 -13.70
N LYS A 366 -9.32 -7.85 -13.38
CA LYS A 366 -8.16 -8.70 -13.61
C LYS A 366 -7.81 -9.49 -12.36
N VAL A 367 -7.77 -10.82 -12.49
CA VAL A 367 -7.47 -11.76 -11.41
C VAL A 367 -6.05 -11.49 -10.87
N PRO A 368 -5.89 -11.26 -9.55
CA PRO A 368 -4.62 -10.87 -8.97
C PRO A 368 -3.59 -12.01 -8.94
N ALA A 369 -2.33 -11.65 -8.71
CA ALA A 369 -1.26 -12.62 -8.50
C ALA A 369 -1.45 -13.35 -7.17
N MET A 370 -1.67 -14.67 -7.24
CA MET A 370 -1.91 -15.54 -6.09
C MET A 370 -1.17 -16.87 -6.28
N THR A 371 -0.87 -17.56 -5.17
CA THR A 371 -0.20 -18.88 -5.16
C THR A 371 -1.07 -19.98 -4.57
N ASP A 372 -2.19 -19.62 -3.95
CA ASP A 372 -3.20 -20.55 -3.46
C ASP A 372 -4.30 -20.68 -4.52
N PHE A 373 -4.55 -21.90 -5.01
CA PHE A 373 -5.44 -22.19 -6.14
C PHE A 373 -6.76 -22.81 -5.67
N GLY A 374 -7.70 -23.05 -6.59
CA GLY A 374 -9.04 -23.57 -6.29
C GLY A 374 -10.07 -22.47 -6.01
N GLU A 375 -11.16 -22.82 -5.32
CA GLU A 375 -12.26 -21.89 -5.03
C GLU A 375 -11.78 -20.72 -4.14
N LYS A 376 -12.07 -19.50 -4.58
CA LYS A 376 -11.87 -18.25 -3.85
C LYS A 376 -13.21 -17.56 -3.65
N GLU A 377 -13.44 -17.07 -2.44
CA GLU A 377 -14.59 -16.21 -2.17
C GLU A 377 -14.48 -14.95 -3.02
N LEU A 378 -15.55 -14.59 -3.73
CA LEU A 378 -15.60 -13.40 -4.55
C LEU A 378 -16.47 -12.37 -3.85
N SER A 379 -15.89 -11.21 -3.54
CA SER A 379 -16.59 -10.10 -2.89
C SER A 379 -16.46 -8.81 -3.70
N LEU A 380 -17.52 -8.01 -3.70
CA LEU A 380 -17.59 -6.72 -4.38
C LEU A 380 -18.00 -5.67 -3.36
N PHE A 381 -17.25 -4.58 -3.28
CA PHE A 381 -17.55 -3.45 -2.42
C PHE A 381 -17.76 -2.19 -3.25
N MET A 382 -18.75 -1.40 -2.88
CA MET A 382 -18.94 -0.06 -3.44
C MET A 382 -19.19 0.96 -2.33
N TYR A 383 -18.47 2.09 -2.35
CA TYR A 383 -18.47 3.05 -1.23
C TYR A 383 -18.20 2.42 0.15
N GLY A 384 -17.40 1.35 0.18
CA GLY A 384 -17.10 0.57 1.39
C GLY A 384 -18.23 -0.36 1.87
N VAL A 385 -19.35 -0.43 1.15
CA VAL A 385 -20.46 -1.35 1.44
C VAL A 385 -20.30 -2.62 0.63
N GLU A 386 -20.42 -3.79 1.27
CA GLU A 386 -20.42 -5.07 0.58
C GLU A 386 -21.69 -5.24 -0.24
N ILE A 387 -21.51 -5.48 -1.55
CA ILE A 387 -22.59 -5.67 -2.50
C ILE A 387 -22.94 -7.15 -2.55
N PRO A 388 -24.23 -7.52 -2.41
CA PRO A 388 -24.67 -8.91 -2.51
C PRO A 388 -24.29 -9.53 -3.86
N MET A 389 -23.41 -10.53 -3.83
CA MET A 389 -22.97 -11.28 -5.00
C MET A 389 -23.94 -12.39 -5.43
N GLY A 390 -25.06 -12.58 -4.74
CA GLY A 390 -26.05 -13.62 -5.08
C GLY A 390 -25.42 -15.02 -5.24
N ASP A 391 -25.61 -15.64 -6.40
CA ASP A 391 -25.05 -16.95 -6.75
C ASP A 391 -23.57 -16.90 -7.16
N TRP A 392 -22.99 -15.71 -7.39
CA TRP A 392 -21.63 -15.50 -7.92
C TRP A 392 -20.57 -15.24 -6.83
N LYS A 393 -20.72 -15.86 -5.67
CA LYS A 393 -19.85 -15.65 -4.49
C LYS A 393 -18.52 -16.42 -4.54
N THR A 394 -18.25 -17.19 -5.58
CA THR A 394 -17.04 -18.03 -5.70
C THR A 394 -16.44 -17.95 -7.09
N PHE A 395 -15.12 -17.81 -7.17
CA PHE A 395 -14.32 -17.90 -8.39
C PHE A 395 -13.30 -19.04 -8.29
N GLU A 396 -13.25 -19.93 -9.29
CA GLU A 396 -12.25 -21.02 -9.34
C GLU A 396 -10.94 -20.52 -9.94
N LEU A 397 -9.90 -20.35 -9.10
CA LEU A 397 -8.57 -20.02 -9.57
C LEU A 397 -7.84 -21.28 -10.07
N LEU A 398 -7.59 -21.32 -11.38
CA LEU A 398 -6.99 -22.47 -12.04
C LEU A 398 -5.46 -22.46 -11.91
N THR A 399 -4.88 -23.64 -11.73
CA THR A 399 -3.43 -23.85 -11.80
C THR A 399 -2.94 -23.74 -13.24
N SER A 400 -1.90 -22.95 -13.48
CA SER A 400 -1.29 -22.84 -14.81
C SER A 400 -0.75 -24.19 -15.28
N PRO A 401 -0.93 -24.55 -16.57
CA PRO A 401 -0.43 -25.79 -17.12
C PRO A 401 1.10 -25.83 -17.15
N VAL A 402 1.69 -26.99 -16.85
CA VAL A 402 3.15 -27.21 -16.85
C VAL A 402 3.45 -28.56 -17.48
N ILE A 403 4.50 -28.64 -18.30
CA ILE A 403 5.06 -29.90 -18.80
C ILE A 403 6.20 -30.33 -17.87
N THR A 404 6.15 -31.56 -17.36
CA THR A 404 7.19 -32.13 -16.50
C THR A 404 8.04 -33.18 -17.22
N SER A 405 7.52 -33.82 -18.27
CA SER A 405 8.31 -34.72 -19.10
C SER A 405 7.69 -34.93 -20.49
N VAL A 406 8.55 -35.13 -21.49
CA VAL A 406 8.15 -35.61 -22.82
C VAL A 406 8.97 -36.82 -23.22
N ILE A 407 8.30 -37.88 -23.66
CA ILE A 407 8.91 -39.16 -24.01
C ILE A 407 8.17 -39.81 -25.17
N THR A 408 8.81 -40.80 -25.80
CA THR A 408 8.19 -41.74 -26.73
C THR A 408 8.57 -43.18 -26.39
N ASP A 409 7.90 -44.11 -27.05
CA ASP A 409 8.26 -45.53 -27.05
C ASP A 409 9.04 -45.90 -28.33
N ASN A 410 9.76 -44.95 -28.93
CA ASN A 410 10.51 -45.19 -30.16
C ASN A 410 11.59 -46.28 -29.95
N ARG A 411 11.81 -47.08 -31.01
CA ARG A 411 12.70 -48.25 -30.99
C ARG A 411 14.16 -47.97 -30.68
N PHE A 412 14.63 -46.73 -30.82
CA PHE A 412 16.02 -46.35 -30.52
C PHE A 412 16.19 -45.77 -29.11
N SER A 413 15.28 -44.92 -28.68
CA SER A 413 15.37 -44.20 -27.40
C SER A 413 14.06 -43.51 -27.06
N ARG A 414 13.81 -43.26 -25.78
CA ARG A 414 12.66 -42.44 -25.32
C ARG A 414 12.72 -40.98 -25.73
N ALA A 415 13.87 -40.52 -26.22
CA ALA A 415 14.07 -39.18 -26.78
C ALA A 415 14.06 -39.16 -28.31
N ALA A 416 14.06 -40.31 -28.97
CA ALA A 416 13.99 -40.40 -30.43
C ALA A 416 12.54 -40.36 -30.89
N VAL A 417 12.26 -39.72 -32.02
CA VAL A 417 10.91 -39.73 -32.63
C VAL A 417 10.98 -39.90 -34.13
N GLU A 418 10.09 -40.71 -34.67
CA GLU A 418 9.86 -40.86 -36.11
C GLU A 418 8.40 -40.48 -36.44
N GLN A 419 8.10 -40.37 -37.73
CA GLN A 419 6.73 -40.11 -38.19
C GLN A 419 5.75 -41.15 -37.62
N GLY A 420 4.60 -40.67 -37.13
CA GLY A 420 3.54 -41.54 -36.60
C GLY A 420 3.76 -42.00 -35.16
N ASP A 421 4.93 -41.76 -34.58
CA ASP A 421 5.15 -42.02 -33.16
C ASP A 421 4.19 -41.20 -32.30
N ILE A 422 3.85 -41.77 -31.15
CA ILE A 422 3.06 -41.11 -30.12
C ILE A 422 4.01 -40.55 -29.06
N ILE A 423 3.98 -39.24 -28.91
CA ILE A 423 4.62 -38.52 -27.83
C ILE A 423 3.69 -38.54 -26.62
N THR A 424 4.19 -39.01 -25.49
CA THR A 424 3.53 -38.88 -24.20
C THR A 424 4.08 -37.65 -23.48
N ILE A 425 3.22 -36.66 -23.27
CA ILE A 425 3.51 -35.42 -22.57
C ILE A 425 2.88 -35.52 -21.18
N THR A 426 3.72 -35.53 -20.14
CA THR A 426 3.28 -35.57 -18.74
C THR A 426 3.40 -34.20 -18.10
N GLY A 427 2.46 -33.84 -17.25
CA GLY A 427 2.45 -32.53 -16.61
C GLY A 427 1.29 -32.33 -15.63
N THR A 428 0.84 -31.10 -15.47
CA THR A 428 -0.31 -30.71 -14.63
C THR A 428 -1.13 -29.63 -15.31
N GLY A 429 -2.43 -29.55 -14.98
CA GLY A 429 -3.30 -28.45 -15.42
C GLY A 429 -3.83 -28.59 -16.86
N PHE A 430 -3.66 -29.74 -17.50
CA PHE A 430 -4.00 -29.91 -18.91
C PHE A 430 -5.51 -29.93 -19.22
N GLN A 431 -6.37 -30.16 -18.22
CA GLN A 431 -7.84 -30.09 -18.37
C GLN A 431 -8.42 -28.76 -17.88
N ASN A 432 -7.59 -27.84 -17.37
CA ASN A 432 -8.04 -26.54 -16.90
C ASN A 432 -8.43 -25.61 -18.07
N SER A 433 -7.85 -25.82 -19.26
CA SER A 433 -8.22 -25.10 -20.47
C SER A 433 -7.96 -25.93 -21.73
N ARG A 434 -8.50 -25.47 -22.86
CA ARG A 434 -8.32 -26.11 -24.16
C ARG A 434 -6.93 -25.79 -24.72
N VAL A 435 -6.24 -26.81 -25.21
CA VAL A 435 -5.04 -26.64 -26.03
C VAL A 435 -5.45 -26.06 -27.38
N THR A 436 -4.91 -24.89 -27.74
CA THR A 436 -5.18 -24.21 -29.01
C THR A 436 -4.05 -24.34 -30.02
N SER A 437 -2.83 -24.63 -29.54
CA SER A 437 -1.67 -24.92 -30.37
C SER A 437 -0.77 -25.95 -29.70
N ALA A 438 -0.18 -26.83 -30.49
CA ALA A 438 0.84 -27.77 -30.06
C ALA A 438 1.87 -27.90 -31.19
N MET A 439 3.13 -27.64 -30.90
CA MET A 439 4.18 -27.53 -31.90
C MET A 439 5.39 -28.39 -31.55
N PHE A 440 6.00 -29.00 -32.57
CA PHE A 440 7.29 -29.66 -32.48
C PHE A 440 8.06 -29.45 -33.79
N ASN A 441 9.32 -29.03 -33.71
CA ASN A 441 10.19 -28.77 -34.86
C ASN A 441 9.54 -27.96 -36.00
N GLY A 442 8.81 -26.91 -35.61
CA GLY A 442 8.17 -25.96 -36.52
C GLY A 442 6.86 -26.45 -37.15
N GLN A 443 6.36 -27.62 -36.77
CA GLN A 443 5.09 -28.16 -37.28
C GLN A 443 4.06 -28.38 -36.18
N PRO A 444 2.76 -28.24 -36.52
CA PRO A 444 1.69 -28.54 -35.59
C PRO A 444 1.57 -30.05 -35.34
N LEU A 445 1.29 -30.40 -34.09
CA LEU A 445 0.98 -31.76 -33.66
C LEU A 445 -0.53 -31.95 -33.53
N THR A 446 -1.01 -33.17 -33.80
CA THR A 446 -2.36 -33.57 -33.39
C THR A 446 -2.30 -34.07 -31.97
N VAL A 447 -3.02 -33.41 -31.05
CA VAL A 447 -2.99 -33.71 -29.61
C VAL A 447 -4.32 -34.22 -29.09
N THR A 448 -4.27 -35.13 -28.12
CA THR A 448 -5.41 -35.57 -27.31
C THR A 448 -5.09 -35.33 -25.84
N VAL A 449 -5.95 -34.60 -25.14
CA VAL A 449 -5.84 -34.40 -23.68
C VAL A 449 -6.51 -35.59 -22.99
N GLU A 450 -5.69 -36.54 -22.52
CA GLU A 450 -6.17 -37.77 -21.89
C GLU A 450 -6.67 -37.54 -20.46
N SER A 451 -5.94 -36.69 -19.71
CA SER A 451 -6.26 -36.37 -18.31
C SER A 451 -5.65 -35.03 -17.93
N ASN A 452 -5.91 -34.55 -16.70
CA ASN A 452 -5.29 -33.33 -16.19
C ASN A 452 -3.75 -33.39 -16.10
N THR A 453 -3.15 -34.59 -16.22
CA THR A 453 -1.71 -34.81 -16.11
C THR A 453 -1.07 -35.43 -17.35
N GLN A 454 -1.85 -35.71 -18.41
CA GLN A 454 -1.33 -36.38 -19.59
C GLN A 454 -1.97 -35.87 -20.88
N ILE A 455 -1.12 -35.58 -21.87
CA ILE A 455 -1.47 -35.33 -23.26
C ILE A 455 -0.72 -36.34 -24.12
N THR A 456 -1.39 -36.89 -25.13
CA THR A 456 -0.75 -37.64 -26.21
C THR A 456 -0.69 -36.78 -27.46
N ALA A 457 0.39 -36.89 -28.23
CA ALA A 457 0.56 -36.15 -29.48
C ALA A 457 1.11 -37.06 -30.56
N THR A 458 0.57 -36.99 -31.78
CA THR A 458 1.06 -37.77 -32.92
C THR A 458 2.01 -36.94 -33.77
N VAL A 459 3.19 -37.48 -34.06
CA VAL A 459 4.24 -36.83 -34.86
C VAL A 459 3.85 -36.79 -36.34
N SER A 460 3.83 -35.59 -36.91
CA SER A 460 3.61 -35.37 -38.35
C SER A 460 4.88 -35.64 -39.17
N GLU A 461 4.70 -36.07 -40.42
CA GLU A 461 5.80 -36.25 -41.39
C GLU A 461 6.56 -34.94 -41.67
N ASP A 462 5.87 -33.80 -41.58
CA ASP A 462 6.44 -32.50 -41.94
C ASP A 462 7.46 -31.99 -40.91
N CYS A 463 7.54 -32.59 -39.72
CA CYS A 463 8.43 -32.14 -38.64
C CYS A 463 9.88 -32.10 -39.13
N SER A 464 10.58 -31.00 -38.88
CA SER A 464 11.99 -30.89 -39.30
C SER A 464 12.86 -31.88 -38.54
N VAL A 465 13.92 -32.40 -39.17
CA VAL A 465 14.90 -33.31 -38.53
C VAL A 465 15.68 -32.60 -37.41
N GLY A 466 16.04 -33.33 -36.37
CA GLY A 466 16.89 -32.84 -35.27
C GLY A 466 16.18 -32.65 -33.93
N GLU A 467 16.93 -32.17 -32.93
CA GLU A 467 16.42 -31.93 -31.58
C GLU A 467 15.46 -30.74 -31.51
N GLY A 468 14.37 -30.90 -30.77
CA GLY A 468 13.47 -29.82 -30.41
C GLY A 468 12.68 -30.08 -29.14
N VAL A 469 11.96 -29.06 -28.72
CA VAL A 469 11.06 -29.08 -27.56
C VAL A 469 9.61 -29.12 -28.03
N ILE A 470 8.71 -29.54 -27.14
CA ILE A 470 7.28 -29.42 -27.32
C ILE A 470 6.83 -28.07 -26.78
N THR A 471 6.10 -27.32 -27.60
CA THR A 471 5.48 -26.05 -27.20
C THR A 471 3.97 -26.19 -27.29
N LEU A 472 3.28 -25.99 -26.16
CA LEU A 472 1.82 -25.98 -26.08
C LEU A 472 1.32 -24.57 -25.76
N HIS A 473 0.21 -24.18 -26.38
CA HIS A 473 -0.52 -22.97 -26.02
C HIS A 473 -1.93 -23.35 -25.56
N PHE A 474 -2.36 -22.76 -24.43
CA PHE A 474 -3.67 -23.00 -23.83
C PHE A 474 -4.51 -21.73 -23.90
N GLU A 475 -5.80 -21.88 -24.18
CA GLU A 475 -6.74 -20.76 -24.19
C GLU A 475 -6.75 -20.02 -22.82
N GLY A 476 -6.59 -18.70 -22.85
CA GLY A 476 -6.55 -17.87 -21.64
C GLY A 476 -5.23 -17.93 -20.84
N VAL A 477 -4.19 -18.58 -21.36
CA VAL A 477 -2.83 -18.55 -20.79
C VAL A 477 -1.92 -17.76 -21.74
N ASP A 478 -1.44 -16.60 -21.30
CA ASP A 478 -0.67 -15.69 -22.15
C ASP A 478 0.69 -16.28 -22.60
N ALA A 479 1.28 -17.16 -21.79
CA ALA A 479 2.60 -17.72 -22.02
C ALA A 479 2.52 -19.15 -22.59
N ASP A 480 3.41 -19.45 -23.54
CA ASP A 480 3.59 -20.81 -24.04
C ASP A 480 4.15 -21.74 -22.96
N VAL A 481 3.62 -22.96 -22.91
CA VAL A 481 4.11 -24.04 -22.04
C VAL A 481 5.10 -24.88 -22.83
N VAL A 482 6.38 -24.75 -22.49
CA VAL A 482 7.49 -25.39 -23.22
C VAL A 482 8.08 -26.54 -22.41
N SER A 483 8.35 -27.67 -23.06
CA SER A 483 9.02 -28.80 -22.42
C SER A 483 10.50 -28.50 -22.17
N THR A 484 11.05 -28.98 -21.04
CA THR A 484 12.50 -28.97 -20.78
C THR A 484 13.19 -30.15 -21.46
N ASP A 485 12.50 -31.30 -21.51
CA ASP A 485 12.95 -32.47 -22.26
C ASP A 485 12.93 -32.15 -23.76
N LYS A 486 13.93 -32.65 -24.47
CA LYS A 486 14.04 -32.55 -25.93
C LYS A 486 13.78 -33.91 -26.57
N LEU A 487 13.13 -33.87 -27.71
CA LEU A 487 12.97 -35.02 -28.60
C LEU A 487 13.75 -34.76 -29.89
N ASN A 488 14.36 -35.80 -30.44
CA ASN A 488 15.14 -35.74 -31.67
C ASN A 488 14.35 -36.40 -32.81
N MET A 489 13.88 -35.57 -33.74
CA MET A 489 13.14 -36.03 -34.93
C MET A 489 14.09 -36.72 -35.90
N LEU A 490 13.87 -38.02 -36.08
CA LEU A 490 14.61 -38.89 -36.96
C LEU A 490 13.87 -39.07 -38.29
N LYS A 491 14.65 -39.00 -39.37
CA LYS A 491 14.27 -39.24 -40.77
C LYS A 491 15.40 -39.99 -41.49
N THR A 492 15.16 -40.44 -42.71
CA THR A 492 16.24 -40.91 -43.61
C THR A 492 17.41 -39.92 -43.61
N GLY A 493 18.62 -40.44 -43.40
CA GLY A 493 19.87 -39.71 -43.26
C GLY A 493 20.24 -39.28 -41.84
N SER A 494 19.35 -39.46 -40.86
CA SER A 494 19.63 -39.07 -39.46
C SER A 494 20.65 -39.99 -38.82
N ASP A 495 21.62 -39.40 -38.12
CA ASP A 495 22.65 -40.10 -37.34
C ASP A 495 22.05 -40.59 -36.02
N ILE A 496 21.98 -41.92 -35.85
CA ILE A 496 21.47 -42.59 -34.65
C ILE A 496 22.57 -43.13 -33.75
N SER A 497 23.84 -42.84 -34.06
CA SER A 497 24.99 -43.45 -33.38
C SER A 497 24.96 -43.27 -31.88
N GLU A 498 24.50 -42.12 -31.39
CA GLU A 498 24.46 -41.84 -29.95
C GLU A 498 23.46 -42.74 -29.19
N TYR A 499 22.51 -43.36 -29.88
CA TYR A 499 21.57 -44.30 -29.27
C TYR A 499 22.10 -45.73 -29.20
N VAL A 500 23.06 -46.09 -30.05
CA VAL A 500 23.45 -47.49 -30.29
C VAL A 500 24.93 -47.76 -30.11
N LEU A 501 25.79 -46.76 -30.28
CA LEU A 501 27.23 -46.82 -30.07
C LEU A 501 27.63 -46.11 -28.79
N THR A 502 28.49 -46.74 -28.01
CA THR A 502 29.16 -46.05 -26.91
C THR A 502 30.39 -45.35 -27.47
N ASN A 503 30.55 -44.05 -27.21
CA ASN A 503 31.80 -43.35 -27.55
C ASN A 503 32.17 -43.45 -29.05
N GLY A 504 31.17 -43.32 -29.93
CA GLY A 504 31.31 -43.43 -31.39
C GLY A 504 31.65 -42.11 -32.08
N LYS A 505 31.56 -40.97 -31.38
CA LYS A 505 31.75 -39.63 -31.92
C LYS A 505 32.48 -38.74 -30.91
N GLN A 506 33.31 -37.82 -31.40
CA GLN A 506 33.95 -36.79 -30.57
C GLN A 506 32.91 -35.96 -29.78
N PRO A 507 33.22 -35.51 -28.55
CA PRO A 507 34.47 -35.78 -27.83
C PRO A 507 34.49 -37.20 -27.25
N PHE A 508 35.57 -37.93 -27.51
CA PHE A 508 35.71 -39.29 -27.02
C PHE A 508 36.14 -39.31 -25.56
N LYS A 509 35.57 -40.24 -24.78
CA LYS A 509 35.88 -40.45 -23.37
C LYS A 509 36.91 -41.57 -23.21
N ALA A 510 37.87 -41.37 -22.31
CA ALA A 510 38.82 -42.38 -21.87
C ALA A 510 38.29 -43.17 -20.67
N VAL A 511 38.68 -44.44 -20.54
CA VAL A 511 38.43 -45.27 -19.35
C VAL A 511 39.30 -44.78 -18.19
N GLU A 512 40.55 -44.43 -18.49
CA GLU A 512 41.50 -43.92 -17.53
C GLU A 512 41.39 -42.39 -17.35
N GLU A 513 41.80 -41.89 -16.19
CA GLU A 513 41.90 -40.45 -15.94
C GLU A 513 42.95 -39.80 -16.86
N PHE A 514 42.62 -38.62 -17.41
CA PHE A 514 43.55 -37.88 -18.25
C PHE A 514 44.74 -37.36 -17.43
N THR A 515 45.95 -37.83 -17.75
CA THR A 515 47.19 -37.46 -17.06
C THR A 515 48.13 -36.59 -17.90
N GLY A 516 47.74 -36.27 -19.14
CA GLY A 516 48.55 -35.49 -20.09
C GLY A 516 48.44 -36.01 -21.53
N ALA A 517 49.15 -35.36 -22.46
CA ALA A 517 49.15 -35.76 -23.87
C ALA A 517 49.61 -37.23 -24.02
N GLY A 518 48.79 -38.08 -24.63
CA GLY A 518 49.09 -39.49 -24.73
C GLY A 518 47.97 -40.38 -25.26
N HIS A 519 48.23 -41.69 -25.20
CA HIS A 519 47.29 -42.72 -25.56
C HIS A 519 46.49 -43.20 -24.36
N TYR A 520 45.22 -43.45 -24.60
CA TYR A 520 44.22 -43.85 -23.63
C TYR A 520 43.36 -44.97 -24.21
N THR A 521 42.65 -45.66 -23.34
CA THR A 521 41.65 -46.66 -23.72
C THR A 521 40.29 -45.98 -23.87
N PRO A 522 39.64 -46.01 -25.06
CA PRO A 522 38.34 -45.40 -25.23
C PRO A 522 37.24 -46.21 -24.53
N VAL A 523 36.33 -45.52 -23.85
CA VAL A 523 35.16 -46.13 -23.19
C VAL A 523 34.33 -46.93 -24.20
N GLY A 524 33.93 -48.14 -23.83
CA GLY A 524 32.97 -48.97 -24.58
C GLY A 524 33.57 -49.80 -25.72
N TRP A 525 34.80 -49.54 -26.13
CA TRP A 525 35.47 -50.28 -27.20
C TRP A 525 36.22 -51.50 -26.66
N LYS A 526 36.09 -52.62 -27.36
CA LYS A 526 36.78 -53.88 -27.07
C LYS A 526 37.98 -54.07 -28.01
N PHE A 527 38.93 -54.86 -27.54
CA PHE A 527 40.18 -55.17 -28.24
C PHE A 527 40.51 -56.65 -28.14
N ASN A 528 41.23 -57.18 -29.13
CA ASN A 528 41.77 -58.53 -29.07
C ASN A 528 43.23 -58.49 -28.61
N TYR A 529 43.65 -59.56 -27.95
CA TYR A 529 44.99 -59.70 -27.39
C TYR A 529 45.56 -61.05 -27.80
N GLY A 530 46.85 -61.07 -28.16
CA GLY A 530 47.54 -62.28 -28.58
C GLY A 530 49.01 -62.29 -28.14
N GLY A 531 49.68 -63.42 -28.40
CA GLY A 531 51.09 -63.59 -28.07
C GLY A 531 52.00 -62.89 -29.10
N GLY A 532 53.03 -62.20 -28.63
CA GLY A 532 54.01 -61.57 -29.52
C GLY A 532 53.46 -60.30 -30.18
N ASN A 533 53.22 -60.35 -31.49
CA ASN A 533 52.73 -59.21 -32.28
C ASN A 533 51.23 -59.29 -32.61
N GLU A 534 50.51 -60.30 -32.13
CA GLU A 534 49.09 -60.51 -32.40
C GLU A 534 48.22 -59.63 -31.48
N GLY A 535 47.24 -58.91 -32.05
CA GLY A 535 46.31 -58.06 -31.30
C GLY A 535 46.89 -56.71 -30.85
N PHE A 536 46.25 -56.11 -29.85
CA PHE A 536 46.69 -54.89 -29.18
C PHE A 536 47.65 -55.20 -28.01
N HIS A 537 48.54 -54.25 -27.69
CA HIS A 537 49.44 -54.39 -26.55
C HIS A 537 48.69 -54.14 -25.23
N HIS A 538 49.01 -54.88 -24.16
CA HIS A 538 48.50 -54.62 -22.81
C HIS A 538 49.65 -54.64 -21.78
N LYS A 539 49.64 -53.72 -20.81
CA LYS A 539 50.63 -53.65 -19.72
C LYS A 539 50.04 -54.18 -18.42
N GLY A 540 50.22 -55.47 -18.14
CA GLY A 540 49.83 -56.08 -16.86
C GLY A 540 48.51 -56.84 -16.90
N GLU A 541 48.07 -57.31 -15.72
CA GLU A 541 46.89 -58.18 -15.54
C GLU A 541 45.52 -57.46 -15.64
N GLY A 542 45.47 -56.26 -16.23
CA GLY A 542 44.24 -55.51 -16.53
C GLY A 542 44.02 -55.38 -18.04
N MET A 543 42.79 -55.62 -18.51
CA MET A 543 42.40 -55.66 -19.93
C MET A 543 42.25 -54.27 -20.58
N ASP A 544 43.11 -53.30 -20.25
CA ASP A 544 43.10 -51.97 -20.87
C ASP A 544 44.40 -51.80 -21.68
N PRO A 545 44.32 -51.63 -23.02
CA PRO A 545 45.52 -51.55 -23.85
C PRO A 545 46.31 -50.25 -23.65
N HIS A 546 45.71 -49.22 -23.02
CA HIS A 546 46.21 -47.84 -23.05
C HIS A 546 46.49 -47.37 -24.49
N GLU A 547 45.61 -47.79 -25.41
CA GLU A 547 45.64 -47.57 -26.85
C GLU A 547 44.18 -47.52 -27.35
N GLY A 548 43.94 -47.04 -28.57
CA GLY A 548 42.59 -46.89 -29.13
C GLY A 548 42.06 -45.47 -29.10
N LEU A 549 42.62 -44.60 -28.25
CA LEU A 549 42.30 -43.17 -28.17
C LEU A 549 43.58 -42.35 -28.01
N TYR A 550 43.64 -41.18 -28.65
CA TYR A 550 44.71 -40.20 -28.45
C TYR A 550 44.13 -38.85 -28.04
N LEU A 551 44.67 -38.27 -26.96
CA LEU A 551 44.31 -36.95 -26.44
C LEU A 551 45.59 -36.09 -26.32
N SER A 552 45.56 -34.86 -26.83
CA SER A 552 46.70 -33.92 -26.69
C SER A 552 46.60 -33.00 -25.47
N SER A 553 45.39 -32.76 -24.96
CA SER A 553 45.11 -31.95 -23.78
C SER A 553 43.78 -32.36 -23.15
N GLY A 554 43.47 -31.88 -21.93
CA GLY A 554 42.24 -32.23 -21.22
C GLY A 554 40.96 -31.74 -21.90
N ASP A 555 41.07 -30.71 -22.75
CA ASP A 555 39.96 -30.15 -23.53
C ASP A 555 39.95 -30.64 -24.99
N ASP A 556 40.88 -31.54 -25.37
CA ASP A 556 40.94 -32.10 -26.72
C ASP A 556 39.80 -33.11 -26.92
N PRO A 557 38.99 -33.00 -27.98
CA PRO A 557 37.95 -34.00 -28.28
C PRO A 557 38.51 -35.40 -28.55
N GLY A 558 39.82 -35.52 -28.80
CA GLY A 558 40.53 -36.78 -29.00
C GLY A 558 40.17 -37.48 -30.30
N LEU A 559 41.00 -38.42 -30.75
CA LEU A 559 40.70 -39.25 -31.92
C LEU A 559 40.72 -40.72 -31.52
N LEU A 560 39.80 -41.52 -32.04
CA LEU A 560 40.00 -42.97 -31.99
C LEU A 560 41.22 -43.29 -32.87
N VAL A 561 42.19 -44.01 -32.33
CA VAL A 561 43.47 -44.26 -33.02
C VAL A 561 43.84 -45.73 -32.97
N ILE A 562 44.16 -46.29 -34.14
CA ILE A 562 44.83 -47.58 -34.28
C ILE A 562 46.14 -47.33 -35.02
N GLN A 563 47.28 -47.57 -34.40
CA GLN A 563 48.57 -47.25 -35.02
C GLN A 563 49.68 -48.22 -34.61
N ASN A 564 50.75 -48.25 -35.40
CA ASN A 564 51.98 -48.96 -35.07
C ASN A 564 53.14 -47.96 -35.03
N SER A 565 53.72 -47.69 -33.85
CA SER A 565 55.02 -47.00 -33.60
C SER A 565 55.25 -46.54 -32.16
N TRP A 566 54.27 -46.69 -31.28
CA TRP A 566 54.33 -46.17 -29.91
C TRP A 566 53.82 -47.18 -28.87
N ASP A 567 53.21 -48.26 -29.34
CA ASP A 567 52.59 -49.40 -28.67
C ASP A 567 53.58 -50.47 -28.20
N LYS A 568 54.89 -50.17 -28.18
CA LYS A 568 55.99 -51.06 -27.77
C LYS A 568 56.14 -52.37 -28.57
N LEU A 569 55.26 -52.66 -29.53
CA LEU A 569 55.37 -53.78 -30.46
C LEU A 569 56.04 -53.33 -31.77
N PRO A 570 56.89 -54.16 -32.40
CA PRO A 570 57.48 -53.85 -33.70
C PRO A 570 56.47 -53.94 -34.86
N HIS A 571 55.42 -54.75 -34.69
CA HIS A 571 54.37 -55.04 -35.66
C HIS A 571 53.03 -55.27 -34.94
N LYS A 572 51.91 -54.89 -35.54
CA LYS A 572 50.56 -55.23 -35.09
C LYS A 572 49.94 -56.22 -36.07
N GLN A 573 49.69 -57.45 -35.65
CA GLN A 573 49.13 -58.52 -36.47
C GLN A 573 47.70 -58.83 -36.05
N ASN A 574 46.77 -58.95 -37.00
CA ASN A 574 45.37 -59.24 -36.71
C ASN A 574 44.77 -58.39 -35.56
N GLY A 575 45.11 -57.10 -35.51
CA GLY A 575 44.67 -56.19 -34.46
C GLY A 575 43.22 -55.78 -34.67
N LYS A 576 42.35 -56.05 -33.69
CA LYS A 576 40.91 -55.80 -33.74
C LYS A 576 40.49 -54.81 -32.67
N MET A 577 39.68 -53.83 -33.05
CA MET A 577 39.05 -52.86 -32.16
C MET A 577 37.58 -52.71 -32.57
N TRP A 578 36.64 -52.98 -31.67
CA TRP A 578 35.22 -53.10 -32.05
C TRP A 578 34.24 -52.77 -30.94
N GLN A 579 32.96 -52.65 -31.33
CA GLN A 579 31.81 -52.69 -30.44
C GLN A 579 30.82 -53.75 -30.94
N THR A 580 30.19 -54.44 -29.99
CA THR A 580 29.01 -55.27 -30.26
C THR A 580 27.80 -54.47 -29.80
N ILE A 581 26.88 -54.20 -30.73
CA ILE A 581 25.70 -53.37 -30.51
C ILE A 581 24.43 -54.12 -30.93
N GLU A 582 23.30 -53.70 -30.38
CA GLU A 582 21.98 -54.18 -30.79
C GLU A 582 21.31 -53.09 -31.62
N LEU A 583 20.82 -53.44 -32.80
CA LEU A 583 20.10 -52.53 -33.69
C LEU A 583 18.74 -53.14 -34.06
N PRO A 584 17.65 -52.34 -34.06
CA PRO A 584 16.38 -52.78 -34.63
C PRO A 584 16.52 -53.18 -36.10
N ALA A 585 15.66 -54.07 -36.56
CA ALA A 585 15.58 -54.44 -37.98
C ALA A 585 15.46 -53.19 -38.87
N GLY A 586 16.36 -53.04 -39.83
CA GLY A 586 16.37 -51.88 -40.73
C GLY A 586 17.54 -51.85 -41.70
N VAL A 587 17.55 -50.82 -42.54
CA VAL A 587 18.64 -50.51 -43.47
C VAL A 587 19.37 -49.27 -42.96
N TYR A 588 20.70 -49.37 -42.88
CA TYR A 588 21.54 -48.32 -42.34
C TYR A 588 22.72 -48.02 -43.26
N ASP A 589 23.15 -46.77 -43.30
CA ASP A 589 24.47 -46.42 -43.83
C ASP A 589 25.45 -46.30 -42.66
N VAL A 590 26.61 -46.96 -42.74
CA VAL A 590 27.68 -46.83 -41.75
C VAL A 590 28.81 -45.98 -42.34
N VAL A 591 29.02 -44.81 -41.74
CA VAL A 591 29.93 -43.77 -42.20
C VAL A 591 31.12 -43.67 -41.26
N LEU A 592 32.32 -43.83 -41.79
CA LEU A 592 33.57 -43.65 -41.06
C LEU A 592 34.19 -42.31 -41.45
N ASN A 593 34.34 -41.41 -40.48
CA ASN A 593 35.03 -40.13 -40.67
C ASN A 593 36.47 -40.27 -40.16
N LEU A 594 37.38 -40.60 -41.09
CA LEU A 594 38.80 -40.79 -40.85
C LEU A 594 39.53 -39.44 -40.96
N THR A 595 40.08 -38.97 -39.85
CA THR A 595 40.87 -37.75 -39.80
C THR A 595 42.25 -37.95 -40.45
N GLU A 596 42.88 -39.10 -40.20
CA GLU A 596 44.20 -39.44 -40.75
C GLU A 596 44.24 -40.94 -41.07
N VAL A 597 44.62 -41.26 -42.30
CA VAL A 597 44.93 -42.60 -42.76
C VAL A 597 46.36 -42.57 -43.24
N ASN A 598 47.25 -43.31 -42.58
CA ASN A 598 48.62 -43.51 -43.02
C ASN A 598 48.85 -45.02 -43.12
N VAL A 599 48.62 -45.57 -44.30
CA VAL A 599 48.83 -46.98 -44.62
C VAL A 599 49.76 -47.07 -45.83
N MET A 600 51.07 -46.92 -45.61
CA MET A 600 52.07 -46.77 -46.67
C MET A 600 52.09 -47.91 -47.72
N GLU A 601 52.40 -47.55 -48.97
CA GLU A 601 52.61 -48.49 -50.08
C GLU A 601 53.92 -49.29 -49.90
N GLY A 602 53.84 -50.62 -50.13
CA GLY A 602 54.96 -51.56 -49.99
C GLY A 602 54.94 -52.30 -48.65
N GLY A 603 55.15 -53.62 -48.70
CA GLY A 603 55.05 -54.50 -47.52
C GLY A 603 53.65 -55.08 -47.29
N ARG A 604 53.57 -55.92 -46.25
CA ARG A 604 52.51 -56.88 -45.92
C ARG A 604 51.40 -56.26 -45.02
N HIS A 605 50.72 -55.20 -45.48
CA HIS A 605 49.85 -54.31 -44.68
C HIS A 605 48.38 -54.34 -45.11
N GLN A 606 47.44 -54.28 -44.17
CA GLN A 606 46.01 -54.27 -44.47
C GLN A 606 45.20 -53.59 -43.35
N ALA A 607 44.16 -52.85 -43.72
CA ALA A 607 43.20 -52.27 -42.79
C ALA A 607 41.79 -52.35 -43.38
N GLY A 608 40.83 -52.71 -42.55
CA GLY A 608 39.43 -52.78 -42.94
C GLY A 608 38.54 -52.49 -41.75
N PHE A 609 37.32 -52.05 -42.05
CA PHE A 609 36.25 -51.96 -41.08
C PHE A 609 35.11 -52.84 -41.55
N PHE A 610 34.55 -53.63 -40.64
CA PHE A 610 33.53 -54.62 -40.95
C PHE A 610 32.34 -54.45 -40.02
N VAL A 611 31.15 -54.70 -40.57
CA VAL A 611 29.89 -54.84 -39.84
C VAL A 611 29.42 -56.27 -40.06
N GLN A 612 29.21 -57.00 -38.97
CA GLN A 612 28.91 -58.43 -39.04
C GLN A 612 27.81 -58.84 -38.10
N LYS A 613 27.09 -59.89 -38.47
CA LYS A 613 26.02 -60.46 -37.66
C LYS A 613 26.60 -61.29 -36.50
N GLY A 614 26.17 -61.00 -35.28
CA GLY A 614 26.56 -61.74 -34.07
C GLY A 614 27.59 -61.05 -33.18
N ASP A 615 28.22 -61.83 -32.30
CA ASP A 615 29.09 -61.34 -31.24
C ASP A 615 30.55 -61.10 -31.70
N ASP A 616 31.42 -60.84 -30.73
CA ASP A 616 32.81 -60.45 -30.96
C ASP A 616 33.70 -61.53 -31.59
N THR A 617 33.24 -62.78 -31.63
CA THR A 617 33.96 -63.88 -32.30
C THR A 617 33.82 -63.84 -33.82
N THR A 618 32.97 -62.98 -34.35
CA THR A 618 32.60 -63.00 -35.77
C THR A 618 33.62 -62.26 -36.65
N LEU A 619 34.28 -61.22 -36.13
CA LEU A 619 35.15 -60.32 -36.92
C LEU A 619 36.20 -61.09 -37.71
N PRO A 620 36.45 -60.73 -38.99
CA PRO A 620 37.34 -61.53 -39.83
C PRO A 620 38.75 -61.51 -39.25
N ASP A 621 39.43 -62.64 -39.34
CA ASP A 621 40.88 -62.71 -39.12
C ASP A 621 41.62 -62.24 -40.38
N ILE A 622 42.91 -61.96 -40.24
CA ILE A 622 43.81 -61.72 -41.38
C ILE A 622 44.80 -62.88 -41.45
N ASN A 623 44.89 -63.54 -42.60
CA ASN A 623 45.96 -64.50 -42.82
C ASN A 623 47.33 -63.78 -42.78
N PRO A 624 48.22 -64.13 -41.85
CA PRO A 624 49.49 -63.43 -41.66
C PRO A 624 50.49 -63.64 -42.80
N ASP A 625 50.26 -64.59 -43.71
CA ASP A 625 51.13 -64.91 -44.85
C ASP A 625 50.52 -64.53 -46.21
N ARG A 626 49.19 -64.52 -46.32
CA ARG A 626 48.46 -64.28 -47.58
C ARG A 626 47.85 -62.89 -47.68
N TYR A 627 47.71 -62.15 -46.57
CA TYR A 627 47.12 -60.80 -46.54
C TYR A 627 45.74 -60.77 -47.18
N GLN A 628 44.94 -61.77 -46.78
CA GLN A 628 43.56 -61.93 -47.17
C GLN A 628 42.75 -62.09 -45.90
N TRP A 629 41.55 -61.51 -45.93
CA TRP A 629 40.57 -61.69 -44.87
C TRP A 629 40.17 -63.16 -44.80
N GLU A 630 40.25 -63.75 -43.60
CA GLU A 630 39.82 -65.11 -43.29
C GLU A 630 38.62 -65.07 -42.35
N GLY A 631 37.61 -65.88 -42.62
CA GLY A 631 36.37 -65.89 -41.84
C GLY A 631 35.18 -66.34 -42.67
N THR A 632 34.05 -66.63 -42.02
CA THR A 632 32.80 -67.00 -42.69
C THR A 632 32.18 -65.78 -43.36
N VAL A 633 32.29 -65.73 -44.69
CA VAL A 633 31.69 -64.71 -45.58
C VAL A 633 30.20 -64.51 -45.29
N ASP A 634 29.51 -65.56 -44.85
CA ASP A 634 28.07 -65.57 -44.56
C ASP A 634 27.65 -64.65 -43.40
N ASN A 635 28.59 -64.22 -42.53
CA ASN A 635 28.29 -63.33 -41.40
C ASN A 635 28.65 -61.85 -41.69
N ILE A 636 29.28 -61.54 -42.83
CA ILE A 636 29.69 -60.18 -43.17
C ILE A 636 28.53 -59.45 -43.84
N LEU A 637 27.93 -58.49 -43.12
CA LEU A 637 26.83 -57.66 -43.63
C LEU A 637 27.39 -56.55 -44.53
N ALA A 638 28.47 -55.92 -44.09
CA ALA A 638 29.20 -54.95 -44.89
C ALA A 638 30.67 -54.87 -44.47
N GLY A 639 31.51 -54.40 -45.36
CA GLY A 639 32.90 -54.11 -45.03
C GLY A 639 33.53 -53.17 -46.04
N VAL A 640 34.45 -52.35 -45.57
CA VAL A 640 35.25 -51.46 -46.41
C VAL A 640 36.73 -51.69 -46.14
N ASN A 641 37.47 -51.95 -47.21
CA ASN A 641 38.93 -51.91 -47.16
C ASN A 641 39.38 -50.46 -47.12
N ILE A 642 40.20 -50.12 -46.13
CA ILE A 642 40.78 -48.79 -46.02
C ILE A 642 42.01 -48.76 -46.92
N ALA A 643 41.98 -47.88 -47.92
CA ALA A 643 42.99 -47.82 -48.97
C ALA A 643 44.41 -47.61 -48.43
N THR A 644 45.39 -48.24 -49.07
CA THR A 644 46.81 -47.96 -48.84
C THR A 644 47.14 -46.56 -49.38
N GLY A 645 47.67 -45.69 -48.52
CA GLY A 645 48.11 -44.35 -48.87
C GLY A 645 48.25 -43.46 -47.63
N ASN A 646 48.49 -42.17 -47.88
CA ASN A 646 48.51 -41.14 -46.85
C ASN A 646 47.41 -40.12 -47.17
N TYR A 647 46.30 -40.20 -46.43
CA TYR A 647 45.11 -39.39 -46.63
C TYR A 647 44.74 -38.68 -45.34
N ASN A 648 44.27 -37.44 -45.46
CA ASN A 648 43.66 -36.71 -44.36
C ASN A 648 42.20 -36.47 -44.70
N ASN A 649 41.33 -36.49 -43.69
CA ASN A 649 39.90 -36.19 -43.81
C ASN A 649 39.20 -37.01 -44.89
N GLN A 650 39.28 -38.33 -44.77
CA GLN A 650 38.61 -39.28 -45.66
C GLN A 650 37.29 -39.74 -45.04
N GLN A 651 36.23 -39.81 -45.86
CA GLN A 651 34.97 -40.42 -45.48
C GLN A 651 34.78 -41.73 -46.24
N LEU A 652 34.51 -42.81 -45.52
CA LEU A 652 34.15 -44.10 -46.10
C LEU A 652 32.71 -44.43 -45.71
N ILE A 653 31.92 -44.93 -46.65
CA ILE A 653 30.50 -45.22 -46.44
C ILE A 653 30.23 -46.66 -46.87
N MET A 654 29.70 -47.45 -45.94
CA MET A 654 29.05 -48.72 -46.24
C MET A 654 27.55 -48.42 -46.39
N ASN A 655 27.05 -48.49 -47.62
CA ASN A 655 25.68 -48.16 -47.95
C ASN A 655 24.78 -49.39 -47.82
N ASP A 656 23.51 -49.17 -47.49
CA ASP A 656 22.46 -50.20 -47.55
C ASP A 656 22.77 -51.44 -46.70
N VAL A 657 23.31 -51.24 -45.49
CA VAL A 657 23.62 -52.33 -44.56
C VAL A 657 22.34 -52.80 -43.88
N GLU A 658 21.82 -53.95 -44.31
CA GLU A 658 20.68 -54.61 -43.67
C GLU A 658 21.12 -55.22 -42.33
N ILE A 659 20.53 -54.73 -41.23
CA ILE A 659 20.83 -55.18 -39.87
C ILE A 659 19.53 -55.59 -39.18
N ASP A 660 19.56 -56.73 -38.50
CA ASP A 660 18.46 -57.25 -37.67
C ASP A 660 19.04 -57.90 -36.41
N GLY A 661 19.03 -57.14 -35.31
CA GLY A 661 19.52 -57.55 -34.01
C GLY A 661 21.00 -57.28 -33.78
N GLN A 662 21.65 -58.19 -33.04
CA GLN A 662 23.03 -58.04 -32.61
C GLN A 662 24.02 -58.05 -33.78
N VAL A 663 24.86 -57.00 -33.84
CA VAL A 663 25.98 -56.89 -34.77
C VAL A 663 27.26 -56.49 -34.07
N THR A 664 28.38 -56.96 -34.61
CA THR A 664 29.71 -56.49 -34.23
C THR A 664 30.27 -55.64 -35.34
N MET A 665 30.69 -54.42 -35.00
CA MET A 665 31.33 -53.50 -35.93
C MET A 665 32.69 -53.03 -35.41
N GLY A 666 33.70 -53.09 -36.26
CA GLY A 666 35.05 -52.79 -35.82
C GLY A 666 36.10 -52.84 -36.90
N PHE A 667 37.26 -52.34 -36.52
CA PHE A 667 38.47 -52.35 -37.32
C PHE A 667 39.19 -53.68 -37.19
N VAL A 668 39.79 -54.13 -38.28
CA VAL A 668 40.78 -55.21 -38.31
C VAL A 668 42.00 -54.70 -39.08
N VAL A 669 43.18 -54.76 -38.47
CA VAL A 669 44.42 -54.20 -39.03
C VAL A 669 45.61 -55.15 -38.95
N GLN A 670 46.51 -55.01 -39.91
CA GLN A 670 47.81 -55.64 -40.01
C GLN A 670 48.85 -54.58 -40.38
N PHE A 671 49.68 -54.15 -39.44
CA PHE A 671 50.71 -53.13 -39.62
C PHE A 671 52.10 -53.70 -39.31
N ASN A 672 52.95 -53.90 -40.33
CA ASN A 672 54.29 -54.49 -40.18
C ASN A 672 55.46 -53.48 -40.25
N GLN A 673 55.22 -52.17 -40.28
CA GLN A 673 56.27 -51.16 -40.20
C GLN A 673 55.88 -50.01 -39.26
N LYS A 674 56.89 -49.25 -38.83
CA LYS A 674 56.68 -47.98 -38.12
C LYS A 674 55.99 -46.97 -39.04
N ALA A 675 55.17 -46.10 -38.46
CA ALA A 675 54.41 -45.00 -39.07
C ALA A 675 53.08 -45.36 -39.76
N HIS A 676 52.47 -46.52 -39.48
CA HIS A 676 51.09 -46.79 -39.93
C HIS A 676 50.07 -46.34 -38.89
N CYS A 677 49.02 -45.62 -39.29
CA CYS A 677 47.95 -45.19 -38.39
C CYS A 677 46.59 -45.07 -39.10
N LEU A 678 45.54 -45.25 -38.32
CA LEU A 678 44.16 -44.87 -38.60
C LEU A 678 43.72 -43.99 -37.44
N LYS A 679 43.22 -42.79 -37.74
CA LYS A 679 42.64 -41.88 -36.77
C LYS A 679 41.25 -41.47 -37.23
N LEU A 680 40.27 -41.52 -36.32
CA LEU A 680 38.88 -41.21 -36.62
C LEU A 680 38.31 -40.18 -35.66
N SER A 681 37.49 -39.28 -36.21
CA SER A 681 36.70 -38.31 -35.46
C SER A 681 35.30 -38.82 -35.14
N SER A 682 34.74 -39.70 -35.97
CA SER A 682 33.44 -40.33 -35.69
C SER A 682 33.16 -41.56 -36.54
N ILE A 683 32.25 -42.38 -36.03
CA ILE A 683 31.55 -43.46 -36.72
C ILE A 683 30.08 -43.12 -36.61
N GLU A 684 29.44 -42.89 -37.77
CA GLU A 684 28.03 -42.54 -37.84
C GLU A 684 27.22 -43.70 -38.42
N ILE A 685 26.15 -44.08 -37.75
CA ILE A 685 25.13 -45.01 -38.21
C ILE A 685 23.93 -44.16 -38.59
N ARG A 686 23.64 -44.10 -39.88
CA ARG A 686 22.57 -43.25 -40.42
C ARG A 686 21.38 -44.11 -40.85
N LEU A 687 20.18 -43.68 -40.49
CA LEU A 687 18.94 -44.30 -40.95
C LEU A 687 18.80 -44.18 -42.46
N LYS A 688 18.24 -45.19 -43.11
CA LYS A 688 17.94 -45.16 -44.55
C LYS A 688 16.44 -45.27 -44.82
#